data_AF-A0A438N2X1-F1
#
_entry.id   AF-A0A438N2X1-F1
#
_cell.length_a   1.000
_cell.length_b   1.000
_cell.length_c   1.000
_cell.angle_alpha   90.00
_cell.angle_beta   90.00
_cell.angle_gamma   90.00
#
_symmetry.space_group_name_H-M   'P 1'
#
loop_
_entity.id
_entity.type
_entity.pdbx_description
1 polymer ?
#
loop_
_entity_poly.entity_id
_entity_poly.type
_entity_poly.pdbx_seq_one_letter_code
_entity_poly.pdbx_strand_id
1 'polypeptide(L)'
;MAAYPVHYPNLHHVSDLDSATIQDLQLIIQTFPIIDNHAHNLLTEDNAFGGSEYPFESITSEAQGHALLDHVHTALPHIRGVKQLAQFYQCPETLQDVKAARYEWIRRDYLALIKRCLQGTHAILMDDGLSPDIIHPYKWHRQFVPTVSRIVRIEAIAADLLEHLAHAAGFMRVGLDADWHISQTESFLVRFNTVFRNQIRTLANDPDVRGFKSVVCYRTGLDVSLDSRNNFRPQQSLTESVLLKSFHDFLQHAVRDHKYRIEQKEVNDYLVVAVCDVLEKLIDTDGENVPFQFHTGLGDTDINLVKSNPALMQPLIEAFPNVDFILLHSAYPYTREAGYLASSYSNAWLDIGEVFPMLSRDGEESVLRQALELTPSSKILWSTDGHFYPETYWLANKQFREALERLLTVYVAANDMTVAQAIDLAVDILFWNSNSLYKLDEERRFPELLHACGRASDESLRTLVNGGSKTPSFHSNVSTAVTVAGPSELRPSASLLPLQGTSSTLALRPGIVTGPTAHSTHTLSAQSVSIFDAFMQANPTLKYVWLQFLDYTGTLRNRMVTVAQFRKQLAANNHSYVTSALTRLLQDDHPATGCSSTGQFFLQPDLSTLRLNKGLSSPSATVQTWWLADTNHPPATEPYDRCPRSTLQYQANILRADFSINILMGFEIEVVFMRPVYNEDGSDFVDFKPLHLNHSWTNLSFQQLDALPMVEEIVESLGELDIHLPVFHAESAPGQWEFALPAVEPVKAVDDLFKAKDVIRNIAKKHGLKATLYPRPFADTCGSACHAHFSINGPPETLSRFEDSFLAGVLEHLPSILAFTLPIEESYARIGAGIWAGGEYVCWGSQNKEVPLRKCGPGHYELKTIDGIGNSYLGMAALLAAGIHGLRSELQLAHKDCLGDPTQIGPEARAELGITTKLPVSLELSLKALDRDKVLRRALGYALVDDYLAVAESLREKLTEFGDEKRRVWLMSRY
;
A
#
# COMPACT_ATOMS: atom_id res chain seq x y z
N MET A 1 -46.87 5.88 7.79
CA MET A 1 -46.09 5.22 8.86
C MET A 1 -45.97 3.75 8.46
N ALA A 2 -44.99 3.44 7.61
CA ALA A 2 -44.61 2.05 7.34
C ALA A 2 -43.62 1.64 8.43
N ALA A 3 -43.87 0.52 9.09
CA ALA A 3 -43.03 -0.01 10.15
C ALA A 3 -41.61 -0.22 9.63
N TYR A 4 -40.63 0.38 10.30
CA TYR A 4 -39.23 -0.01 10.16
C TYR A 4 -39.11 -1.51 10.50
N PRO A 5 -38.38 -2.31 9.71
CA PRO A 5 -38.08 -3.67 10.11
C PRO A 5 -37.18 -3.62 11.35
N VAL A 6 -37.78 -3.94 12.49
CA VAL A 6 -37.08 -4.23 13.74
C VAL A 6 -36.40 -5.60 13.56
N HIS A 7 -35.11 -5.67 13.90
CA HIS A 7 -34.19 -6.81 13.82
C HIS A 7 -33.50 -7.03 12.46
N TYR A 8 -32.21 -6.66 12.39
CA TYR A 8 -31.25 -7.50 11.67
C TYR A 8 -31.34 -8.90 12.30
N PRO A 9 -31.52 -9.99 11.54
CA PRO A 9 -31.54 -11.31 12.13
C PRO A 9 -30.13 -11.56 12.70
N ASN A 10 -30.03 -11.61 14.04
CA ASN A 10 -28.88 -12.22 14.70
C ASN A 10 -28.90 -13.69 14.30
N LEU A 11 -28.22 -14.04 13.20
CA LEU A 11 -28.32 -15.35 12.56
C LEU A 11 -27.95 -16.47 13.56
N HIS A 12 -27.00 -16.22 14.46
CA HIS A 12 -26.39 -17.29 15.27
C HIS A 12 -26.16 -16.98 16.77
N HIS A 13 -26.95 -16.06 17.37
CA HIS A 13 -26.95 -15.74 18.82
C HIS A 13 -26.82 -16.98 19.73
N VAL A 14 -25.78 -17.00 20.56
CA VAL A 14 -25.57 -17.98 21.64
C VAL A 14 -26.45 -17.58 22.84
N SER A 15 -27.14 -18.52 23.49
CA SER A 15 -28.02 -18.18 24.63
C SER A 15 -27.25 -17.88 25.92
N ASP A 16 -27.85 -17.13 26.85
CA ASP A 16 -27.30 -16.78 28.17
C ASP A 16 -26.00 -15.93 28.20
N LEU A 17 -25.71 -15.19 27.13
CA LEU A 17 -24.52 -14.34 27.04
C LEU A 17 -24.52 -13.10 27.95
N ASP A 18 -25.67 -12.68 28.48
CA ASP A 18 -25.80 -11.49 29.34
C ASP A 18 -24.97 -11.57 30.64
N SER A 19 -24.57 -12.79 31.03
CA SER A 19 -23.72 -13.06 32.19
C SER A 19 -22.31 -13.54 31.85
N ALA A 20 -21.93 -13.53 30.57
CA ALA A 20 -20.65 -14.04 30.10
C ALA A 20 -19.48 -13.16 30.56
N THR A 21 -18.38 -13.82 30.90
CA THR A 21 -17.14 -13.21 31.38
C THR A 21 -16.04 -13.21 30.32
N ILE A 22 -14.98 -12.43 30.52
CA ILE A 22 -13.80 -12.47 29.64
C ILE A 22 -13.20 -13.89 29.60
N GLN A 23 -13.24 -14.63 30.72
CA GLN A 23 -12.78 -16.02 30.76
C GLN A 23 -13.62 -16.93 29.84
N ASP A 24 -14.92 -16.69 29.73
CA ASP A 24 -15.79 -17.43 28.81
C ASP A 24 -15.42 -17.11 27.36
N LEU A 25 -15.17 -15.84 27.02
CA LEU A 25 -14.68 -15.43 25.69
C LEU A 25 -13.37 -16.13 25.33
N GLN A 26 -12.38 -16.09 26.22
CA GLN A 26 -11.09 -16.75 26.01
C GLN A 26 -11.26 -18.26 25.80
N LEU A 27 -12.09 -18.91 26.62
CA LEU A 27 -12.32 -20.35 26.48
C LEU A 27 -13.00 -20.69 25.16
N ILE A 28 -13.99 -19.91 24.72
CA ILE A 28 -14.69 -20.11 23.44
C ILE A 28 -13.70 -19.97 22.29
N ILE A 29 -12.90 -18.91 22.26
CA ILE A 29 -11.89 -18.71 21.21
C ILE A 29 -10.90 -19.88 21.16
N GLN A 30 -10.58 -20.52 22.28
CA GLN A 30 -9.63 -21.64 22.31
C GLN A 30 -10.25 -23.01 21.98
N THR A 31 -11.56 -23.19 22.20
CA THR A 31 -12.19 -24.53 22.18
C THR A 31 -13.30 -24.68 21.14
N PHE A 32 -13.88 -23.59 20.66
CA PHE A 32 -14.98 -23.65 19.71
C PHE A 32 -14.50 -24.28 18.39
N PRO A 33 -15.29 -25.20 17.79
CA PRO A 33 -14.95 -25.83 16.52
C PRO A 33 -14.70 -24.79 15.42
N ILE A 34 -13.73 -25.06 14.54
CA ILE A 34 -13.35 -24.14 13.46
C ILE A 34 -13.60 -24.76 12.09
N ILE A 35 -14.15 -23.97 11.17
CA ILE A 35 -14.25 -24.31 9.75
C ILE A 35 -13.10 -23.63 9.04
N ASP A 36 -12.27 -24.43 8.39
CA ASP A 36 -11.20 -23.97 7.52
C ASP A 36 -11.74 -23.86 6.09
N ASN A 37 -12.07 -22.64 5.65
CA ASN A 37 -12.73 -22.46 4.36
C ASN A 37 -11.79 -22.51 3.14
N HIS A 38 -10.47 -22.64 3.36
CA HIS A 38 -9.50 -22.79 2.28
C HIS A 38 -8.23 -23.47 2.77
N ALA A 39 -7.95 -24.67 2.26
CA ALA A 39 -6.69 -25.36 2.50
C ALA A 39 -6.36 -26.31 1.35
N HIS A 40 -5.28 -27.06 1.48
CA HIS A 40 -4.76 -27.95 0.44
C HIS A 40 -4.32 -29.31 0.97
N ASN A 41 -4.24 -30.26 0.07
CA ASN A 41 -3.93 -31.65 0.38
C ASN A 41 -2.59 -31.84 1.12
N LEU A 42 -2.54 -32.84 1.99
CA LEU A 42 -1.34 -33.26 2.70
C LEU A 42 -0.49 -34.21 1.85
N LEU A 43 0.83 -34.16 2.05
CA LEU A 43 1.79 -35.08 1.44
C LEU A 43 1.52 -36.52 1.90
N THR A 44 1.80 -37.47 1.00
CA THR A 44 1.83 -38.89 1.35
C THR A 44 2.96 -39.19 2.33
N GLU A 45 2.84 -40.28 3.08
CA GLU A 45 3.84 -40.67 4.08
C GLU A 45 5.27 -40.75 3.51
N ASP A 46 5.42 -41.29 2.30
CA ASP A 46 6.70 -41.41 1.60
C ASP A 46 7.34 -40.04 1.29
N ASN A 47 6.53 -38.99 1.15
CA ASN A 47 6.97 -37.63 0.84
C ASN A 47 6.96 -36.70 2.07
N ALA A 48 6.39 -37.15 3.19
CA ALA A 48 6.16 -36.33 4.37
C ALA A 48 7.45 -35.83 5.02
N PHE A 49 8.59 -36.50 4.84
CA PHE A 49 9.89 -36.08 5.38
C PHE A 49 10.37 -34.72 4.80
N GLY A 50 9.84 -34.32 3.65
CA GLY A 50 10.28 -33.13 2.93
C GLY A 50 11.49 -33.42 2.03
N GLY A 51 11.61 -32.63 0.97
CA GLY A 51 12.64 -32.74 -0.05
C GLY A 51 13.12 -31.37 -0.51
N SER A 52 13.96 -31.33 -1.55
CA SER A 52 14.39 -30.06 -2.15
C SER A 52 13.25 -29.28 -2.81
N GLU A 53 12.24 -29.99 -3.33
CA GLU A 53 11.06 -29.38 -3.96
C GLU A 53 10.04 -28.86 -2.94
N TYR A 54 9.90 -29.58 -1.82
CA TYR A 54 9.01 -29.21 -0.71
C TYR A 54 9.85 -29.24 0.56
N PRO A 55 10.58 -28.16 0.86
CA PRO A 55 11.34 -28.04 2.09
C PRO A 55 10.40 -27.69 3.25
N PHE A 56 10.62 -28.32 4.41
CA PHE A 56 9.80 -28.08 5.60
C PHE A 56 9.83 -26.62 6.09
N GLU A 57 10.84 -25.86 5.70
CA GLU A 57 10.96 -24.43 5.98
C GLU A 57 9.81 -23.58 5.42
N SER A 58 9.11 -24.05 4.37
CA SER A 58 8.03 -23.31 3.72
C SER A 58 6.79 -23.11 4.60
N ILE A 59 6.68 -23.84 5.72
CA ILE A 59 5.52 -23.76 6.63
C ILE A 59 5.25 -22.37 7.22
N THR A 60 6.20 -21.44 7.12
CA THR A 60 6.07 -20.05 7.57
C THR A 60 6.59 -19.04 6.53
N SER A 61 6.73 -19.44 5.26
CA SER A 61 7.23 -18.56 4.20
C SER A 61 6.90 -19.09 2.80
N GLU A 62 6.36 -18.21 1.96
CA GLU A 62 6.14 -18.44 0.52
C GLU A 62 7.41 -18.31 -0.35
N ALA A 63 8.55 -17.95 0.25
CA ALA A 63 9.83 -17.93 -0.48
C ALA A 63 10.22 -19.31 -1.01
N GLN A 64 10.97 -19.34 -2.11
CA GLN A 64 11.51 -20.56 -2.71
C GLN A 64 13.04 -20.54 -2.83
N GLY A 65 13.65 -21.70 -3.03
CA GLY A 65 15.09 -21.84 -3.29
C GLY A 65 15.97 -21.23 -2.19
N HIS A 66 17.01 -20.51 -2.58
CA HIS A 66 17.94 -19.85 -1.65
C HIS A 66 17.26 -18.81 -0.76
N ALA A 67 16.24 -18.11 -1.27
CA ALA A 67 15.48 -17.13 -0.46
C ALA A 67 14.84 -17.79 0.76
N LEU A 68 14.35 -19.03 0.60
CA LEU A 68 13.84 -19.82 1.71
C LEU A 68 14.98 -20.39 2.55
N LEU A 69 15.82 -21.24 1.96
CA LEU A 69 16.77 -22.07 2.72
C LEU A 69 17.84 -21.27 3.46
N ASP A 70 18.30 -20.17 2.88
CA ASP A 70 19.44 -19.40 3.42
C ASP A 70 19.00 -18.25 4.33
N HIS A 71 17.72 -17.85 4.33
CA HIS A 71 17.30 -16.61 5.00
C HIS A 71 16.09 -16.76 5.92
N VAL A 72 15.17 -17.70 5.67
CA VAL A 72 13.91 -17.83 6.42
C VAL A 72 14.13 -18.01 7.92
N HIS A 73 15.22 -18.66 8.33
CA HIS A 73 15.57 -18.89 9.73
C HIS A 73 15.82 -17.60 10.53
N THR A 74 16.00 -16.46 9.85
CA THR A 74 16.13 -15.14 10.48
C THR A 74 14.80 -14.37 10.54
N ALA A 75 13.76 -14.85 9.84
CA ALA A 75 12.46 -14.20 9.80
C ALA A 75 11.69 -14.42 11.11
N LEU A 76 11.08 -13.37 11.65
CA LEU A 76 10.26 -13.44 12.88
C LEU A 76 9.14 -14.50 12.83
N PRO A 77 8.39 -14.68 11.73
CA PRO A 77 7.36 -15.71 11.63
C PRO A 77 7.97 -17.12 11.83
N HIS A 78 9.10 -17.38 11.17
CA HIS A 78 9.80 -18.66 11.25
C HIS A 78 10.38 -18.93 12.64
N ILE A 79 11.05 -17.93 13.25
CA ILE A 79 11.59 -18.05 14.61
C ILE A 79 10.48 -18.38 15.62
N ARG A 80 9.31 -17.73 15.49
CA ARG A 80 8.13 -18.03 16.34
C ARG A 80 7.58 -19.42 16.05
N GLY A 81 7.42 -19.79 14.78
CA GLY A 81 6.91 -21.09 14.35
C GLY A 81 7.75 -22.23 14.90
N VAL A 82 9.08 -22.15 14.77
CA VAL A 82 10.02 -23.16 15.32
C VAL A 82 9.87 -23.32 16.83
N LYS A 83 9.72 -22.23 17.59
CA LYS A 83 9.51 -22.30 19.04
C LYS A 83 8.18 -22.98 19.40
N GLN A 84 7.11 -22.66 18.68
CA GLN A 84 5.80 -23.26 18.92
C GLN A 84 5.80 -24.75 18.53
N LEU A 85 6.48 -25.13 17.45
CA LEU A 85 6.66 -26.53 17.07
C LEU A 85 7.55 -27.29 18.05
N ALA A 86 8.61 -26.68 18.56
CA ALA A 86 9.45 -27.29 19.59
C ALA A 86 8.63 -27.63 20.86
N GLN A 87 7.70 -26.73 21.25
CA GLN A 87 6.74 -27.00 22.32
C GLN A 87 5.76 -28.13 21.96
N PHE A 88 5.26 -28.17 20.73
CA PHE A 88 4.37 -29.22 20.25
C PHE A 88 5.03 -30.61 20.30
N TYR A 89 6.29 -30.70 19.87
CA TYR A 89 7.07 -31.94 19.86
C TYR A 89 7.76 -32.24 21.19
N GLN A 90 7.79 -31.29 22.13
CA GLN A 90 8.52 -31.36 23.40
C GLN A 90 10.03 -31.61 23.18
N CYS A 91 10.62 -30.84 22.28
CA CYS A 91 12.06 -30.87 21.96
C CYS A 91 12.69 -29.48 22.14
N PRO A 92 14.03 -29.35 22.07
CA PRO A 92 14.69 -28.04 22.11
C PRO A 92 14.27 -27.11 20.99
N GLU A 93 14.36 -25.79 21.21
CA GLU A 93 13.87 -24.73 20.32
C GLU A 93 14.79 -24.47 19.09
N THR A 94 15.24 -25.52 18.41
CA THR A 94 15.99 -25.40 17.16
C THR A 94 15.27 -26.09 16.01
N LEU A 95 15.42 -25.57 14.78
CA LEU A 95 14.81 -26.18 13.59
C LEU A 95 15.30 -27.62 13.39
N GLN A 96 16.56 -27.90 13.71
CA GLN A 96 17.13 -29.23 13.59
C GLN A 96 16.48 -30.23 14.55
N ASP A 97 16.25 -29.82 15.80
CA ASP A 97 15.59 -30.65 16.82
C ASP A 97 14.10 -30.85 16.50
N VAL A 98 13.43 -29.81 15.97
CA VAL A 98 12.05 -29.91 15.48
C VAL A 98 11.97 -30.90 14.32
N LYS A 99 12.85 -30.80 13.31
CA LYS A 99 12.90 -31.73 12.18
C LYS A 99 13.20 -33.16 12.64
N ALA A 100 14.13 -33.36 13.57
CA ALA A 100 14.46 -34.68 14.10
C ALA A 100 13.27 -35.30 14.85
N ALA A 101 12.61 -34.54 15.72
CA ALA A 101 11.42 -35.01 16.44
C ALA A 101 10.28 -35.32 15.47
N ARG A 102 10.05 -34.45 14.48
CA ARG A 102 9.08 -34.65 13.40
C ARG A 102 9.37 -35.95 12.62
N TYR A 103 10.62 -36.22 12.28
CA TYR A 103 11.00 -37.44 11.56
C TYR A 103 10.69 -38.71 12.34
N GLU A 104 10.90 -38.71 13.67
CA GLU A 104 10.50 -39.84 14.50
C GLU A 104 8.98 -40.00 14.58
N TRP A 105 8.21 -38.91 14.56
CA TRP A 105 6.75 -38.98 14.47
C TRP A 105 6.28 -39.59 13.15
N ILE A 106 6.81 -39.12 12.01
CA ILE A 106 6.47 -39.67 10.70
C ILE A 106 6.82 -41.15 10.64
N ARG A 107 8.04 -41.53 11.06
CA ARG A 107 8.50 -42.92 11.05
C ARG A 107 7.67 -43.84 11.94
N ARG A 108 7.13 -43.33 13.04
CA ARG A 108 6.37 -44.12 14.02
C ARG A 108 4.90 -44.22 13.64
N ASP A 109 4.27 -43.08 13.35
CA ASP A 109 2.83 -42.95 13.10
C ASP A 109 2.50 -41.57 12.50
N TYR A 110 2.62 -41.46 11.18
CA TYR A 110 2.28 -40.22 10.46
C TYR A 110 0.80 -39.85 10.58
N LEU A 111 -0.11 -40.84 10.60
CA LEU A 111 -1.54 -40.60 10.73
C LEU A 111 -1.88 -39.98 12.10
N ALA A 112 -1.23 -40.43 13.18
CA ALA A 112 -1.41 -39.83 14.50
C ALA A 112 -0.87 -38.40 14.56
N LEU A 113 0.21 -38.09 13.84
CA LEU A 113 0.70 -36.71 13.72
C LEU A 113 -0.34 -35.82 13.04
N ILE A 114 -0.87 -36.24 11.90
CA ILE A 114 -1.93 -35.49 11.17
C ILE A 114 -3.15 -35.28 12.07
N LYS A 115 -3.64 -36.36 12.71
CA LYS A 115 -4.79 -36.29 13.62
C LYS A 115 -4.57 -35.29 14.75
N ARG A 116 -3.33 -35.21 15.27
CA ARG A 116 -2.96 -34.26 16.33
C ARG A 116 -2.93 -32.82 15.81
N CYS A 117 -2.41 -32.58 14.62
CA CYS A 117 -2.34 -31.24 14.04
C CYS A 117 -3.72 -30.68 13.65
N LEU A 118 -4.62 -31.53 13.15
CA LEU A 118 -5.98 -31.14 12.76
C LEU A 118 -6.97 -31.09 13.94
N GLN A 119 -6.51 -31.35 15.17
CA GLN A 119 -7.36 -31.32 16.35
C GLN A 119 -8.04 -29.94 16.52
N GLY A 120 -9.36 -29.94 16.68
CA GLY A 120 -10.17 -28.73 16.81
C GLY A 120 -10.72 -28.19 15.49
N THR A 121 -10.22 -28.69 14.35
CA THR A 121 -10.79 -28.41 13.03
C THR A 121 -12.00 -29.30 12.77
N HIS A 122 -13.12 -28.70 12.41
CA HIS A 122 -14.41 -29.38 12.22
C HIS A 122 -14.68 -29.69 10.75
N ALA A 123 -14.45 -28.71 9.88
CA ALA A 123 -14.62 -28.86 8.45
C ALA A 123 -13.42 -28.24 7.72
N ILE A 124 -13.04 -28.84 6.59
CA ILE A 124 -12.00 -28.31 5.70
C ILE A 124 -12.53 -28.26 4.27
N LEU A 125 -12.40 -27.11 3.63
CA LEU A 125 -12.70 -26.91 2.21
C LEU A 125 -11.36 -26.90 1.45
N MET A 126 -11.09 -27.96 0.70
CA MET A 126 -9.79 -28.21 0.09
C MET A 126 -9.76 -27.84 -1.39
N ASP A 127 -8.87 -26.93 -1.78
CA ASP A 127 -8.46 -26.76 -3.18
C ASP A 127 -7.52 -27.90 -3.57
N ASP A 128 -8.05 -28.80 -4.41
CA ASP A 128 -7.36 -30.01 -4.88
C ASP A 128 -6.60 -29.82 -6.20
N GLY A 129 -6.34 -28.57 -6.61
CA GLY A 129 -5.61 -28.23 -7.82
C GLY A 129 -4.08 -28.39 -7.75
N LEU A 130 -3.56 -29.10 -6.75
CA LEU A 130 -2.13 -29.44 -6.62
C LEU A 130 -1.81 -30.80 -7.25
N SER A 131 -0.54 -31.03 -7.62
CA SER A 131 -0.12 -32.23 -8.36
C SER A 131 -0.37 -33.53 -7.57
N PRO A 132 -1.09 -34.52 -8.13
CA PRO A 132 -1.64 -35.66 -7.38
C PRO A 132 -0.61 -36.74 -6.98
N ASP A 133 0.60 -36.75 -7.53
CA ASP A 133 1.52 -37.90 -7.37
C ASP A 133 2.14 -38.02 -5.97
N ILE A 134 2.16 -36.94 -5.19
CA ILE A 134 2.85 -36.86 -3.90
C ILE A 134 1.94 -36.47 -2.74
N ILE A 135 0.66 -36.26 -3.00
CA ILE A 135 -0.36 -35.84 -2.03
C ILE A 135 -1.48 -36.85 -1.92
N HIS A 136 -2.16 -36.89 -0.78
CA HIS A 136 -3.39 -37.65 -0.64
C HIS A 136 -4.57 -36.92 -1.30
N PRO A 137 -5.54 -37.63 -1.91
CA PRO A 137 -6.73 -36.98 -2.48
C PRO A 137 -7.59 -36.35 -1.39
N TYR A 138 -8.36 -35.28 -1.67
CA TYR A 138 -9.09 -34.54 -0.64
C TYR A 138 -9.99 -35.44 0.22
N LYS A 139 -10.69 -36.41 -0.38
CA LYS A 139 -11.57 -37.37 0.33
C LYS A 139 -10.85 -38.20 1.40
N TRP A 140 -9.55 -38.43 1.25
CA TRP A 140 -8.74 -39.17 2.22
C TRP A 140 -8.71 -38.46 3.58
N HIS A 141 -8.80 -37.13 3.60
CA HIS A 141 -8.72 -36.33 4.83
C HIS A 141 -9.97 -36.48 5.74
N ARG A 142 -11.07 -37.06 5.23
CA ARG A 142 -12.32 -37.34 5.99
C ARG A 142 -12.12 -38.27 7.19
N GLN A 143 -10.98 -38.96 7.27
CA GLN A 143 -10.65 -39.78 8.43
C GLN A 143 -10.19 -38.97 9.65
N PHE A 144 -9.85 -37.68 9.46
CA PHE A 144 -9.32 -36.82 10.53
C PHE A 144 -10.31 -35.74 10.98
N VAL A 145 -11.14 -35.25 10.06
CA VAL A 145 -12.14 -34.20 10.34
C VAL A 145 -13.53 -34.64 9.88
N PRO A 146 -14.61 -34.23 10.59
CA PRO A 146 -15.99 -34.61 10.28
C PRO A 146 -16.43 -34.33 8.83
N THR A 147 -16.08 -33.15 8.30
CA THR A 147 -16.45 -32.74 6.94
C THR A 147 -15.23 -32.33 6.13
N VAL A 148 -15.11 -32.89 4.92
CA VAL A 148 -14.19 -32.40 3.90
C VAL A 148 -14.95 -32.20 2.59
N SER A 149 -14.90 -30.97 2.11
CA SER A 149 -15.50 -30.52 0.86
C SER A 149 -14.43 -30.04 -0.11
N ARG A 150 -14.78 -29.98 -1.39
CA ARG A 150 -13.87 -29.64 -2.47
C ARG A 150 -14.09 -28.18 -2.91
N ILE A 151 -12.99 -27.47 -3.09
CA ILE A 151 -12.90 -26.23 -3.86
C ILE A 151 -12.21 -26.56 -5.18
N VAL A 152 -12.79 -26.14 -6.29
CA VAL A 152 -12.27 -26.47 -7.62
C VAL A 152 -11.45 -25.32 -8.18
N ARG A 153 -10.15 -25.54 -8.41
CA ARG A 153 -9.28 -24.60 -9.14
C ARG A 153 -9.60 -24.60 -10.64
N ILE A 154 -10.10 -23.48 -11.14
CA ILE A 154 -10.65 -23.41 -12.51
C ILE A 154 -9.56 -23.55 -13.59
N GLU A 155 -8.34 -23.09 -13.31
CA GLU A 155 -7.22 -23.15 -14.23
C GLU A 155 -6.70 -24.58 -14.42
N ALA A 156 -6.76 -25.40 -13.36
CA ALA A 156 -6.40 -26.82 -13.44
C ALA A 156 -7.41 -27.59 -14.32
N ILE A 157 -8.70 -27.38 -14.09
CA ILE A 157 -9.76 -27.97 -14.94
C ILE A 157 -9.62 -27.51 -16.40
N ALA A 158 -9.34 -26.22 -16.62
CA ALA A 158 -9.13 -25.70 -17.96
C ALA A 158 -7.93 -26.36 -18.65
N ALA A 159 -6.78 -26.45 -17.98
CA ALA A 159 -5.57 -27.07 -18.51
C ALA A 159 -5.80 -28.55 -18.90
N ASP A 160 -6.42 -29.34 -18.02
CA ASP A 160 -6.75 -30.75 -18.28
C ASP A 160 -7.68 -30.89 -19.49
N LEU A 161 -8.73 -30.06 -19.56
CA LEU A 161 -9.67 -30.11 -20.68
C LEU A 161 -9.01 -29.71 -22.00
N LEU A 162 -8.13 -28.71 -21.98
CA LEU A 162 -7.39 -28.26 -23.16
C LEU A 162 -6.50 -29.38 -23.69
N GLU A 163 -5.75 -30.06 -22.83
CA GLU A 163 -4.90 -31.19 -23.21
C GLU A 163 -5.71 -32.32 -23.86
N HIS A 164 -6.77 -32.78 -23.18
CA HIS A 164 -7.62 -33.85 -23.71
C HIS A 164 -8.30 -33.48 -25.03
N LEU A 165 -8.82 -32.25 -25.14
CA LEU A 165 -9.48 -31.79 -26.36
C LEU A 165 -8.50 -31.59 -27.49
N ALA A 166 -7.30 -31.06 -27.23
CA ALA A 166 -6.27 -30.88 -28.25
C ALA A 166 -5.80 -32.23 -28.82
N HIS A 167 -5.64 -33.23 -27.95
CA HIS A 167 -5.36 -34.61 -28.37
C HIS A 167 -6.51 -35.17 -29.22
N ALA A 168 -7.77 -35.02 -28.78
CA ALA A 168 -8.94 -35.51 -29.51
C ALA A 168 -9.19 -34.78 -30.85
N ALA A 169 -8.80 -33.51 -30.95
CA ALA A 169 -8.86 -32.73 -32.18
C ALA A 169 -7.75 -33.10 -33.18
N GLY A 170 -6.74 -33.87 -32.75
CA GLY A 170 -5.65 -34.33 -33.59
C GLY A 170 -4.59 -33.27 -33.87
N PHE A 171 -4.47 -32.23 -33.01
CA PHE A 171 -3.36 -31.27 -33.08
C PHE A 171 -2.01 -31.94 -32.79
N MET A 172 -2.02 -33.03 -32.01
CA MET A 172 -0.86 -33.84 -31.65
C MET A 172 -0.48 -34.86 -32.76
N ARG A 173 -0.17 -34.41 -33.98
CA ARG A 173 0.45 -35.30 -34.99
C ARG A 173 1.96 -35.18 -34.90
N VAL A 174 2.60 -36.28 -34.48
CA VAL A 174 4.07 -36.43 -34.42
C VAL A 174 4.68 -36.00 -35.76
N GLY A 175 5.47 -34.92 -35.74
CA GLY A 175 6.24 -34.44 -36.90
C GLY A 175 5.60 -33.32 -37.75
N LEU A 176 4.49 -32.70 -37.30
CA LEU A 176 4.02 -31.43 -37.85
C LEU A 176 4.33 -30.32 -36.84
N ASP A 177 5.03 -29.28 -37.29
CA ASP A 177 5.17 -28.02 -36.53
C ASP A 177 3.76 -27.53 -36.15
N ALA A 178 3.60 -26.97 -34.95
CA ALA A 178 2.34 -26.48 -34.39
C ALA A 178 1.79 -25.23 -35.12
N ASP A 179 1.76 -25.26 -36.46
CA ASP A 179 1.47 -24.14 -37.35
C ASP A 179 0.14 -24.37 -38.08
N TRP A 180 -0.94 -24.61 -37.34
CA TRP A 180 -2.28 -24.59 -37.93
C TRP A 180 -2.81 -23.16 -38.03
N HIS A 181 -3.75 -22.92 -38.95
CA HIS A 181 -4.34 -21.60 -39.15
C HIS A 181 -5.30 -21.22 -38.00
N ILE A 182 -5.32 -19.94 -37.61
CA ILE A 182 -6.14 -19.40 -36.51
C ILE A 182 -7.65 -19.74 -36.61
N SER A 183 -8.18 -19.91 -37.83
CA SER A 183 -9.58 -20.34 -38.04
C SER A 183 -9.88 -21.74 -37.50
N GLN A 184 -8.90 -22.63 -37.42
CA GLN A 184 -9.07 -23.94 -36.77
C GLN A 184 -9.14 -23.78 -35.24
N THR A 185 -8.35 -22.86 -34.69
CA THR A 185 -8.44 -22.48 -33.27
C THR A 185 -9.79 -21.87 -32.93
N GLU A 186 -10.41 -21.08 -33.82
CA GLU A 186 -11.73 -20.49 -33.57
C GLU A 186 -12.79 -21.56 -33.31
N SER A 187 -12.84 -22.59 -34.17
CA SER A 187 -13.75 -23.72 -33.97
C SER A 187 -13.43 -24.51 -32.70
N PHE A 188 -12.14 -24.66 -32.38
CA PHE A 188 -11.69 -25.33 -31.17
C PHE A 188 -12.06 -24.54 -29.90
N LEU A 189 -11.89 -23.22 -29.89
CA LEU A 189 -12.23 -22.34 -28.77
C LEU A 189 -13.74 -22.37 -28.48
N VAL A 190 -14.60 -22.39 -29.50
CA VAL A 190 -16.06 -22.55 -29.32
C VAL A 190 -16.40 -23.90 -28.68
N ARG A 191 -15.74 -24.97 -29.12
CA ARG A 191 -15.90 -26.31 -28.53
C ARG A 191 -15.40 -26.34 -27.09
N PHE A 192 -14.20 -25.80 -26.83
CA PHE A 192 -13.63 -25.68 -25.49
C PHE A 192 -14.55 -24.90 -24.56
N ASN A 193 -15.06 -23.73 -24.98
CA ASN A 193 -16.02 -22.93 -24.22
C ASN A 193 -17.25 -23.75 -23.82
N THR A 194 -17.80 -24.53 -24.75
CA THR A 194 -18.97 -25.37 -24.48
C THR A 194 -18.65 -26.46 -23.46
N VAL A 195 -17.53 -27.16 -23.62
CA VAL A 195 -17.12 -28.24 -22.73
C VAL A 195 -16.74 -27.70 -21.34
N PHE A 196 -15.96 -26.62 -21.27
CA PHE A 196 -15.55 -25.97 -20.03
C PHE A 196 -16.77 -25.49 -19.23
N ARG A 197 -17.67 -24.71 -19.84
CA ARG A 197 -18.87 -24.23 -19.14
C ARG A 197 -19.78 -25.37 -18.68
N ASN A 198 -19.89 -26.44 -19.46
CA ASN A 198 -20.64 -27.63 -19.03
C ASN A 198 -19.95 -28.37 -17.88
N GLN A 199 -18.63 -28.45 -17.89
CA GLN A 199 -17.86 -29.04 -16.79
C GLN A 199 -18.00 -28.23 -15.50
N ILE A 200 -17.91 -26.90 -15.57
CA ILE A 200 -18.16 -26.00 -14.44
C ILE A 200 -19.58 -26.21 -13.91
N ARG A 201 -20.60 -26.25 -14.78
CA ARG A 201 -21.98 -26.53 -14.36
C ARG A 201 -22.12 -27.90 -13.68
N THR A 202 -21.45 -28.92 -14.21
CA THR A 202 -21.51 -30.28 -13.66
C THR A 202 -20.88 -30.31 -12.26
N LEU A 203 -19.71 -29.68 -12.10
CA LEU A 203 -19.01 -29.56 -10.83
C LEU A 203 -19.77 -28.72 -9.82
N ALA A 204 -20.43 -27.64 -10.25
CA ALA A 204 -21.25 -26.80 -9.36
C ALA A 204 -22.48 -27.56 -8.81
N ASN A 205 -22.94 -28.61 -9.50
CA ASN A 205 -24.02 -29.49 -9.04
C ASN A 205 -23.52 -30.72 -8.27
N ASP A 206 -22.20 -30.90 -8.14
CA ASP A 206 -21.62 -31.98 -7.34
C ASP A 206 -21.75 -31.63 -5.84
N PRO A 207 -22.43 -32.44 -5.01
CA PRO A 207 -22.62 -32.14 -3.60
C PRO A 207 -21.31 -32.08 -2.79
N ASP A 208 -20.23 -32.70 -3.28
CA ASP A 208 -18.90 -32.61 -2.66
C ASP A 208 -18.20 -31.28 -2.98
N VAL A 209 -18.61 -30.55 -4.04
CA VAL A 209 -18.04 -29.25 -4.43
C VAL A 209 -18.80 -28.11 -3.77
N ARG A 210 -18.07 -27.27 -3.01
CA ARG A 210 -18.66 -26.14 -2.29
C ARG A 210 -18.18 -24.78 -2.77
N GLY A 211 -17.24 -24.73 -3.70
CA GLY A 211 -16.81 -23.49 -4.29
C GLY A 211 -15.84 -23.70 -5.45
N PHE A 212 -15.56 -22.61 -6.14
CA PHE A 212 -14.49 -22.53 -7.12
C PHE A 212 -13.38 -21.63 -6.59
N LYS A 213 -12.17 -21.78 -7.13
CA LYS A 213 -11.02 -20.92 -6.86
C LYS A 213 -10.37 -20.51 -8.17
N SER A 214 -9.94 -19.26 -8.25
CA SER A 214 -9.05 -18.79 -9.30
C SER A 214 -7.71 -18.38 -8.71
N VAL A 215 -6.66 -18.75 -9.45
CA VAL A 215 -5.27 -18.33 -9.21
C VAL A 215 -4.84 -17.25 -10.20
N VAL A 216 -5.77 -16.55 -10.87
CA VAL A 216 -5.50 -15.50 -11.86
C VAL A 216 -4.55 -14.42 -11.34
N CYS A 217 -4.59 -14.17 -10.02
CA CYS A 217 -3.66 -13.32 -9.27
C CYS A 217 -2.18 -13.65 -9.51
N TYR A 218 -1.83 -14.95 -9.47
CA TYR A 218 -0.47 -15.45 -9.75
C TYR A 218 -0.10 -15.38 -11.23
N ARG A 219 -1.08 -15.25 -12.10
CA ARG A 219 -0.86 -15.37 -13.55
C ARG A 219 -0.74 -14.00 -14.17
N THR A 220 -1.88 -13.32 -14.24
CA THR A 220 -2.04 -12.17 -15.13
C THR A 220 -2.53 -10.94 -14.39
N GLY A 221 -2.94 -11.10 -13.13
CA GLY A 221 -3.43 -10.04 -12.26
C GLY A 221 -4.92 -10.12 -11.96
N LEU A 222 -5.35 -9.42 -10.92
CA LEU A 222 -6.75 -9.30 -10.52
C LEU A 222 -7.54 -8.27 -11.36
N ASP A 223 -6.88 -7.58 -12.30
CA ASP A 223 -7.46 -6.66 -13.28
C ASP A 223 -8.18 -7.39 -14.42
N VAL A 224 -9.12 -8.28 -14.06
CA VAL A 224 -9.81 -9.17 -15.02
C VAL A 224 -10.67 -8.36 -16.00
N SER A 225 -10.36 -8.45 -17.29
CA SER A 225 -11.15 -7.81 -18.35
C SER A 225 -12.51 -8.49 -18.55
N LEU A 226 -13.56 -7.67 -18.68
CA LEU A 226 -14.91 -8.12 -19.00
C LEU A 226 -15.19 -8.24 -20.50
N ASP A 227 -14.18 -8.05 -21.36
CA ASP A 227 -14.35 -8.03 -22.82
C ASP A 227 -15.01 -9.30 -23.36
N SER A 228 -14.66 -10.45 -22.80
CA SER A 228 -15.22 -11.74 -23.22
C SER A 228 -16.72 -11.85 -22.92
N ARG A 229 -17.23 -11.20 -21.86
CA ARG A 229 -18.66 -11.18 -21.53
C ARG A 229 -19.48 -10.46 -22.60
N ASN A 230 -18.92 -9.39 -23.16
CA ASN A 230 -19.60 -8.53 -24.13
C ASN A 230 -19.43 -9.05 -25.56
N ASN A 231 -18.25 -9.57 -25.89
CA ASN A 231 -17.84 -9.82 -27.27
C ASN A 231 -17.78 -11.30 -27.67
N PHE A 232 -17.88 -12.24 -26.71
CA PHE A 232 -17.92 -13.66 -27.03
C PHE A 232 -19.38 -14.15 -27.14
N ARG A 233 -19.84 -14.36 -28.37
CA ARG A 233 -21.18 -14.91 -28.68
C ARG A 233 -21.04 -16.13 -29.61
N PRO A 234 -21.78 -17.24 -29.39
CA PRO A 234 -21.61 -18.49 -30.17
C PRO A 234 -21.79 -18.37 -31.70
N GLN A 235 -22.39 -17.27 -32.17
CA GLN A 235 -22.73 -17.04 -33.58
C GLN A 235 -21.92 -15.89 -34.20
N GLN A 236 -21.04 -15.25 -33.43
CA GLN A 236 -20.22 -14.13 -33.88
C GLN A 236 -18.83 -14.64 -34.29
N SER A 237 -18.34 -14.17 -35.43
CA SER A 237 -16.96 -14.43 -35.85
C SER A 237 -16.00 -13.75 -34.88
N LEU A 238 -15.00 -14.51 -34.41
CA LEU A 238 -13.97 -14.10 -33.47
C LEU A 238 -12.66 -13.75 -34.18
N THR A 239 -12.63 -13.77 -35.51
CA THR A 239 -11.41 -13.74 -36.34
C THR A 239 -10.53 -12.51 -36.09
N GLU A 240 -11.11 -11.40 -35.62
CA GLU A 240 -10.37 -10.18 -35.25
C GLU A 240 -10.17 -9.99 -33.73
N SER A 241 -10.77 -10.86 -32.90
CA SER A 241 -10.75 -10.71 -31.44
C SER A 241 -9.36 -10.98 -30.83
N VAL A 242 -9.00 -10.21 -29.81
CA VAL A 242 -7.75 -10.39 -29.06
C VAL A 242 -7.74 -11.76 -28.38
N LEU A 243 -8.87 -12.16 -27.78
CA LEU A 243 -9.02 -13.48 -27.14
C LEU A 243 -8.67 -14.62 -28.09
N LEU A 244 -9.15 -14.61 -29.34
CA LEU A 244 -8.84 -15.68 -30.29
C LEU A 244 -7.35 -15.75 -30.62
N LYS A 245 -6.70 -14.60 -30.80
CA LYS A 245 -5.26 -14.50 -31.09
C LYS A 245 -4.43 -15.02 -29.90
N SER A 246 -4.69 -14.51 -28.70
CA SER A 246 -4.03 -14.97 -27.48
C SER A 246 -4.25 -16.48 -27.26
N PHE A 247 -5.49 -16.95 -27.38
CA PHE A 247 -5.79 -18.37 -27.23
C PHE A 247 -5.11 -19.24 -28.30
N HIS A 248 -4.98 -18.74 -29.53
CA HIS A 248 -4.24 -19.41 -30.60
C HIS A 248 -2.76 -19.55 -30.26
N ASP A 249 -2.11 -18.44 -29.91
CA ASP A 249 -0.70 -18.42 -29.55
C ASP A 249 -0.44 -19.33 -28.35
N PHE A 250 -1.26 -19.24 -27.31
CA PHE A 250 -1.17 -20.12 -26.14
C PHE A 250 -1.28 -21.60 -26.54
N LEU A 251 -2.28 -21.97 -27.34
CA LEU A 251 -2.52 -23.36 -27.70
C LEU A 251 -1.41 -23.93 -28.58
N GLN A 252 -0.83 -23.12 -29.48
CA GLN A 252 0.33 -23.54 -30.28
C GLN A 252 1.51 -23.91 -29.37
N HIS A 253 1.85 -23.05 -28.40
CA HIS A 253 2.93 -23.29 -27.44
C HIS A 253 2.61 -24.50 -26.54
N ALA A 254 1.39 -24.59 -26.03
CA ALA A 254 0.98 -25.66 -25.13
C ALA A 254 1.05 -27.05 -25.80
N VAL A 255 0.61 -27.15 -27.06
CA VAL A 255 0.69 -28.40 -27.84
C VAL A 255 2.14 -28.75 -28.19
N ARG A 256 2.94 -27.76 -28.60
CA ARG A 256 4.35 -27.97 -28.99
C ARG A 256 5.21 -28.44 -27.80
N ASP A 257 5.04 -27.78 -26.66
CA ASP A 257 5.90 -27.97 -25.49
C ASP A 257 5.30 -28.98 -24.49
N HIS A 258 4.12 -29.54 -24.80
CA HIS A 258 3.33 -30.39 -23.92
C HIS A 258 3.10 -29.78 -22.53
N LYS A 259 2.82 -28.46 -22.48
CA LYS A 259 2.67 -27.69 -21.25
C LYS A 259 1.41 -26.82 -21.31
N TYR A 260 0.32 -27.28 -20.74
CA TYR A 260 -1.00 -26.62 -20.77
C TYR A 260 -1.23 -25.62 -19.63
N ARG A 261 -0.17 -25.18 -18.96
CA ARG A 261 -0.23 -24.17 -17.88
C ARG A 261 -0.64 -22.81 -18.47
N ILE A 262 -1.80 -22.28 -18.06
CA ILE A 262 -2.40 -21.08 -18.64
C ILE A 262 -1.79 -19.81 -18.04
N GLU A 263 -1.06 -19.05 -18.86
CA GLU A 263 -0.31 -17.85 -18.43
C GLU A 263 -0.65 -16.61 -19.27
N GLN A 264 -1.54 -16.74 -20.26
CA GLN A 264 -1.98 -15.62 -21.09
C GLN A 264 -3.18 -14.89 -20.49
N LYS A 265 -3.10 -13.55 -20.44
CA LYS A 265 -4.09 -12.69 -19.77
C LYS A 265 -5.49 -12.86 -20.32
N GLU A 266 -5.65 -12.75 -21.63
CA GLU A 266 -6.99 -12.81 -22.23
C GLU A 266 -7.65 -14.17 -22.01
N VAL A 267 -6.84 -15.24 -21.96
CA VAL A 267 -7.33 -16.60 -21.69
C VAL A 267 -7.75 -16.73 -20.23
N ASN A 268 -6.94 -16.29 -19.28
CA ASN A 268 -7.29 -16.32 -17.85
C ASN A 268 -8.51 -15.46 -17.53
N ASP A 269 -8.55 -14.23 -18.04
CA ASP A 269 -9.68 -13.31 -17.86
C ASP A 269 -10.98 -13.93 -18.41
N TYR A 270 -10.91 -14.55 -19.59
CA TYR A 270 -12.02 -15.31 -20.15
C TYR A 270 -12.49 -16.46 -19.26
N LEU A 271 -11.59 -17.25 -18.67
CA LEU A 271 -11.97 -18.36 -17.80
C LEU A 271 -12.73 -17.87 -16.57
N VAL A 272 -12.23 -16.82 -15.92
CA VAL A 272 -12.87 -16.19 -14.77
C VAL A 272 -14.28 -15.70 -15.11
N VAL A 273 -14.41 -14.94 -16.21
CA VAL A 273 -15.70 -14.42 -16.68
C VAL A 273 -16.66 -15.56 -17.07
N ALA A 274 -16.16 -16.61 -17.72
CA ALA A 274 -16.97 -17.75 -18.12
C ALA A 274 -17.52 -18.54 -16.92
N VAL A 275 -16.74 -18.65 -15.84
CA VAL A 275 -17.19 -19.24 -14.57
C VAL A 275 -18.24 -18.34 -13.91
N CYS A 276 -17.99 -17.04 -13.79
CA CYS A 276 -18.96 -16.09 -13.22
C CYS A 276 -20.31 -16.13 -13.94
N ASP A 277 -20.32 -16.14 -15.29
CA ASP A 277 -21.53 -16.31 -16.09
C ASP A 277 -22.28 -17.63 -15.81
N VAL A 278 -21.57 -18.72 -15.52
CA VAL A 278 -22.20 -20.02 -15.22
C VAL A 278 -22.81 -20.00 -13.83
N LEU A 279 -22.09 -19.43 -12.85
CA LEU A 279 -22.56 -19.31 -11.47
C LEU A 279 -23.79 -18.38 -11.36
N GLU A 280 -23.73 -17.20 -11.99
CA GLU A 280 -24.85 -16.26 -12.06
C GLU A 280 -26.12 -16.93 -12.63
N LYS A 281 -25.97 -17.72 -13.70
CA LYS A 281 -27.10 -18.46 -14.30
C LYS A 281 -27.65 -19.57 -13.41
N LEU A 282 -26.81 -20.26 -12.64
CA LEU A 282 -27.26 -21.31 -11.71
C LEU A 282 -28.09 -20.71 -10.57
N ILE A 283 -27.75 -19.50 -10.12
CA ILE A 283 -28.55 -18.77 -9.15
C ILE A 283 -29.92 -18.43 -9.74
N ASP A 284 -29.95 -17.95 -10.98
CA ASP A 284 -31.21 -17.61 -11.67
C ASP A 284 -32.10 -18.85 -11.92
N THR A 285 -31.52 -20.02 -12.21
CA THR A 285 -32.28 -21.23 -12.55
C THR A 285 -32.68 -22.07 -11.34
N ASP A 286 -31.74 -22.29 -10.42
CA ASP A 286 -31.84 -23.29 -9.36
C ASP A 286 -31.80 -22.67 -7.95
N GLY A 287 -31.53 -21.37 -7.84
CA GLY A 287 -31.34 -20.68 -6.55
C GLY A 287 -30.04 -21.07 -5.84
N GLU A 288 -29.14 -21.77 -6.54
CA GLU A 288 -27.89 -22.26 -5.97
C GLU A 288 -26.76 -21.25 -6.17
N ASN A 289 -26.33 -20.64 -5.06
CA ASN A 289 -25.16 -19.79 -5.00
C ASN A 289 -23.96 -20.63 -4.55
N VAL A 290 -22.97 -20.77 -5.44
CA VAL A 290 -21.71 -21.48 -5.19
C VAL A 290 -20.60 -20.43 -5.16
N PRO A 291 -19.95 -20.19 -4.00
CA PRO A 291 -18.99 -19.10 -3.88
C PRO A 291 -17.72 -19.28 -4.74
N PHE A 292 -17.13 -18.16 -5.16
CA PHE A 292 -15.94 -18.10 -6.00
C PHE A 292 -14.79 -17.38 -5.30
N GLN A 293 -13.78 -18.15 -4.91
CA GLN A 293 -12.60 -17.69 -4.20
C GLN A 293 -11.54 -17.15 -5.16
N PHE A 294 -10.86 -16.09 -4.75
CA PHE A 294 -9.74 -15.52 -5.47
C PHE A 294 -8.53 -15.46 -4.55
N HIS A 295 -7.40 -15.97 -5.05
CA HIS A 295 -6.12 -15.65 -4.45
C HIS A 295 -5.91 -14.13 -4.50
N THR A 296 -5.48 -13.49 -3.43
CA THR A 296 -5.16 -12.05 -3.42
C THR A 296 -3.96 -11.78 -2.52
N GLY A 297 -3.16 -10.76 -2.82
CA GLY A 297 -2.02 -10.40 -1.96
C GLY A 297 -0.92 -11.46 -1.89
N LEU A 298 -0.45 -11.79 -0.68
CA LEU A 298 0.66 -12.69 -0.33
C LEU A 298 0.63 -13.99 -1.16
N GLY A 299 1.80 -14.48 -1.57
CA GLY A 299 1.91 -15.69 -2.38
C GLY A 299 3.33 -15.93 -2.92
N ASP A 300 3.47 -16.98 -3.72
CA ASP A 300 4.69 -17.40 -4.42
C ASP A 300 5.38 -16.30 -5.26
N THR A 301 6.65 -16.54 -5.58
CA THR A 301 7.59 -15.67 -6.29
C THR A 301 7.19 -15.25 -7.71
N ASP A 302 6.21 -15.91 -8.33
CA ASP A 302 5.71 -15.56 -9.67
C ASP A 302 4.59 -14.50 -9.65
N ILE A 303 4.18 -14.04 -8.46
CA ILE A 303 3.16 -13.01 -8.31
C ILE A 303 3.67 -11.61 -8.68
N ASN A 304 2.82 -10.83 -9.36
CA ASN A 304 3.01 -9.38 -9.46
C ASN A 304 2.22 -8.71 -8.33
N LEU A 305 2.93 -8.20 -7.31
CA LEU A 305 2.33 -7.62 -6.11
C LEU A 305 1.34 -6.49 -6.41
N VAL A 306 1.62 -5.61 -7.37
CA VAL A 306 0.70 -4.51 -7.70
C VAL A 306 -0.60 -5.06 -8.31
N LYS A 307 -0.47 -6.08 -9.17
CA LYS A 307 -1.61 -6.72 -9.82
C LYS A 307 -2.35 -7.71 -8.90
N SER A 308 -1.83 -8.01 -7.72
CA SER A 308 -2.52 -8.81 -6.70
C SER A 308 -3.37 -7.97 -5.74
N ASN A 309 -3.49 -6.66 -5.98
CA ASN A 309 -4.36 -5.78 -5.21
C ASN A 309 -5.84 -6.09 -5.51
N PRO A 310 -6.66 -6.45 -4.49
CA PRO A 310 -8.06 -6.79 -4.67
C PRO A 310 -8.92 -5.63 -5.19
N ALA A 311 -8.50 -4.37 -5.01
CA ALA A 311 -9.22 -3.21 -5.56
C ALA A 311 -9.41 -3.30 -7.10
N LEU A 312 -8.51 -3.99 -7.80
CA LEU A 312 -8.61 -4.24 -9.24
C LEU A 312 -9.80 -5.14 -9.61
N MET A 313 -10.33 -5.92 -8.65
CA MET A 313 -11.50 -6.78 -8.87
C MET A 313 -12.81 -6.01 -8.83
N GLN A 314 -12.82 -4.72 -8.44
CA GLN A 314 -14.05 -3.94 -8.31
C GLN A 314 -14.95 -4.00 -9.56
N PRO A 315 -14.45 -3.84 -10.81
CA PRO A 315 -15.29 -3.97 -12.00
C PRO A 315 -15.89 -5.37 -12.16
N LEU A 316 -15.17 -6.42 -11.77
CA LEU A 316 -15.67 -7.80 -11.84
C LEU A 316 -16.78 -8.03 -10.80
N ILE A 317 -16.56 -7.59 -9.56
CA ILE A 317 -17.54 -7.71 -8.47
C ILE A 317 -18.84 -6.97 -8.81
N GLU A 318 -18.73 -5.74 -9.32
CA GLU A 318 -19.86 -4.92 -9.75
C GLU A 318 -20.63 -5.56 -10.92
N ALA A 319 -19.93 -6.21 -11.83
CA ALA A 319 -20.54 -6.83 -13.00
C ALA A 319 -21.35 -8.10 -12.64
N PHE A 320 -21.01 -8.80 -11.56
CA PHE A 320 -21.64 -10.06 -11.17
C PHE A 320 -22.22 -9.97 -9.74
N PRO A 321 -23.23 -9.13 -9.49
CA PRO A 321 -23.72 -8.81 -8.14
C PRO A 321 -24.33 -10.01 -7.39
N ASN A 322 -24.67 -11.09 -8.08
CA ASN A 322 -25.22 -12.31 -7.50
C ASN A 322 -24.15 -13.37 -7.20
N VAL A 323 -22.94 -13.25 -7.76
CA VAL A 323 -21.85 -14.20 -7.50
C VAL A 323 -21.12 -13.79 -6.24
N ASP A 324 -20.96 -14.72 -5.31
CA ASP A 324 -20.25 -14.45 -4.07
C ASP A 324 -18.73 -14.56 -4.26
N PHE A 325 -18.03 -13.43 -4.12
CA PHE A 325 -16.57 -13.34 -4.25
C PHE A 325 -15.88 -13.41 -2.89
N ILE A 326 -14.91 -14.31 -2.74
CA ILE A 326 -14.10 -14.41 -1.52
C ILE A 326 -12.69 -13.97 -1.82
N LEU A 327 -12.25 -12.91 -1.14
CA LEU A 327 -10.91 -12.36 -1.20
C LEU A 327 -10.06 -13.09 -0.16
N LEU A 328 -9.23 -14.03 -0.62
CA LEU A 328 -8.45 -14.89 0.28
C LEU A 328 -7.18 -14.20 0.80
N HIS A 329 -6.64 -14.75 1.88
CA HIS A 329 -5.27 -14.50 2.33
C HIS A 329 -5.05 -13.11 2.93
N SER A 330 -6.12 -12.56 3.52
CA SER A 330 -6.19 -11.19 4.01
C SER A 330 -5.85 -10.13 2.95
N ALA A 331 -5.75 -10.52 1.68
CA ALA A 331 -5.17 -9.73 0.61
C ALA A 331 -3.82 -9.06 0.94
N TYR A 332 -3.01 -9.58 1.87
CA TYR A 332 -1.85 -8.87 2.40
C TYR A 332 -0.89 -8.44 1.26
N PRO A 333 -0.42 -7.17 1.20
CA PRO A 333 -0.54 -6.10 2.19
C PRO A 333 -1.78 -5.20 2.04
N TYR A 334 -2.72 -5.55 1.17
CA TYR A 334 -3.92 -4.79 0.79
C TYR A 334 -5.18 -5.13 1.62
N THR A 335 -5.00 -5.51 2.89
CA THR A 335 -6.12 -5.94 3.75
C THR A 335 -7.20 -4.88 3.88
N ARG A 336 -6.82 -3.59 3.90
CA ARG A 336 -7.79 -2.49 3.99
C ARG A 336 -8.64 -2.36 2.73
N GLU A 337 -8.04 -2.52 1.56
CA GLU A 337 -8.74 -2.50 0.27
C GLU A 337 -9.73 -3.67 0.19
N ALA A 338 -9.31 -4.87 0.61
CA ALA A 338 -10.19 -6.03 0.68
C ALA A 338 -11.35 -5.80 1.68
N GLY A 339 -11.05 -5.23 2.84
CA GLY A 339 -12.06 -4.89 3.84
C GLY A 339 -13.05 -3.82 3.35
N TYR A 340 -12.59 -2.84 2.57
CA TYR A 340 -13.44 -1.87 1.91
C TYR A 340 -14.39 -2.52 0.90
N LEU A 341 -13.88 -3.43 0.06
CA LEU A 341 -14.74 -4.15 -0.90
C LEU A 341 -15.77 -5.01 -0.17
N ALA A 342 -15.34 -5.78 0.85
CA ALA A 342 -16.25 -6.62 1.63
C ALA A 342 -17.29 -5.82 2.43
N SER A 343 -16.98 -4.59 2.82
CA SER A 343 -17.93 -3.68 3.45
C SER A 343 -18.90 -3.03 2.44
N SER A 344 -18.39 -2.67 1.25
CA SER A 344 -19.15 -1.90 0.25
C SER A 344 -20.04 -2.76 -0.65
N TYR A 345 -19.61 -3.98 -0.98
CA TYR A 345 -20.33 -4.87 -1.90
C TYR A 345 -21.00 -5.99 -1.14
N SER A 346 -22.31 -6.18 -1.31
CA SER A 346 -23.05 -7.26 -0.65
C SER A 346 -22.48 -8.64 -0.97
N ASN A 347 -21.90 -8.80 -2.16
CA ASN A 347 -21.38 -10.05 -2.72
C ASN A 347 -19.84 -10.20 -2.63
N ALA A 348 -19.16 -9.47 -1.75
CA ALA A 348 -17.72 -9.66 -1.49
C ALA A 348 -17.45 -10.03 -0.02
N TRP A 349 -16.65 -11.06 0.24
CA TRP A 349 -16.25 -11.52 1.59
C TRP A 349 -14.74 -11.47 1.74
N LEU A 350 -14.28 -11.25 2.97
CA LEU A 350 -12.87 -11.21 3.31
C LEU A 350 -12.49 -12.45 4.11
N ASP A 351 -11.58 -13.24 3.59
CA ASP A 351 -10.90 -14.27 4.36
C ASP A 351 -9.61 -13.71 4.96
N ILE A 352 -9.37 -14.01 6.23
CA ILE A 352 -8.22 -13.51 7.01
C ILE A 352 -7.09 -14.56 7.16
N GLY A 353 -7.09 -15.59 6.32
CA GLY A 353 -6.11 -16.69 6.35
C GLY A 353 -4.75 -16.34 5.74
N GLU A 354 -3.93 -17.38 5.55
CA GLU A 354 -2.52 -17.41 5.06
C GLU A 354 -1.51 -16.57 5.88
N VAL A 355 -1.85 -15.37 6.33
CA VAL A 355 -0.97 -14.52 7.15
C VAL A 355 -0.55 -15.19 8.47
N PHE A 356 -1.25 -16.26 8.86
CA PHE A 356 -0.90 -17.17 9.94
C PHE A 356 -0.37 -18.48 9.32
N PRO A 357 0.91 -18.87 9.51
CA PRO A 357 1.94 -18.27 10.36
C PRO A 357 2.96 -17.41 9.59
N MET A 358 2.56 -16.79 8.48
CA MET A 358 3.48 -16.11 7.56
C MET A 358 3.95 -14.73 8.04
N LEU A 359 3.24 -14.10 8.97
CA LEU A 359 3.60 -12.80 9.53
C LEU A 359 4.17 -12.89 10.95
N SER A 360 4.81 -11.81 11.40
CA SER A 360 5.14 -11.68 12.82
C SER A 360 3.86 -11.53 13.64
N ARG A 361 3.91 -11.82 14.95
CA ARG A 361 2.76 -11.64 15.86
C ARG A 361 2.10 -10.27 15.71
N ASP A 362 2.89 -9.20 15.68
CA ASP A 362 2.34 -7.84 15.58
C ASP A 362 1.75 -7.58 14.17
N GLY A 363 2.30 -8.25 13.14
CA GLY A 363 1.75 -8.24 11.78
C GLY A 363 0.40 -8.94 11.69
N GLU A 364 0.29 -10.14 12.27
CA GLU A 364 -0.97 -10.89 12.39
C GLU A 364 -2.05 -10.05 13.11
N GLU A 365 -1.71 -9.46 14.27
CA GLU A 365 -2.61 -8.59 15.02
C GLU A 365 -3.00 -7.33 14.22
N SER A 366 -2.06 -6.75 13.47
CA SER A 366 -2.32 -5.61 12.61
C SER A 366 -3.29 -5.97 11.47
N VAL A 367 -3.11 -7.12 10.82
CA VAL A 367 -3.99 -7.58 9.75
C VAL A 367 -5.41 -7.83 10.28
N LEU A 368 -5.56 -8.48 11.44
CA LEU A 368 -6.88 -8.64 12.06
C LEU A 368 -7.54 -7.30 12.39
N ARG A 369 -6.77 -6.32 12.91
CA ARG A 369 -7.29 -4.97 13.16
C ARG A 369 -7.74 -4.29 11.87
N GLN A 370 -6.97 -4.41 10.78
CA GLN A 370 -7.31 -3.84 9.48
C GLN A 370 -8.57 -4.50 8.88
N ALA A 371 -8.70 -5.82 9.00
CA ALA A 371 -9.88 -6.54 8.55
C ALA A 371 -11.15 -6.07 9.31
N LEU A 372 -11.05 -5.97 10.64
CA LEU A 372 -12.15 -5.51 11.51
C LEU A 372 -12.38 -3.99 11.48
N GLU A 373 -11.51 -3.21 10.84
CA GLU A 373 -11.59 -1.74 10.79
C GLU A 373 -12.88 -1.26 10.12
N LEU A 374 -13.31 -1.96 9.06
CA LEU A 374 -14.47 -1.59 8.24
C LEU A 374 -15.36 -2.78 7.85
N THR A 375 -14.82 -4.00 7.80
CA THR A 375 -15.56 -5.17 7.34
C THR A 375 -16.56 -5.61 8.39
N PRO A 376 -17.85 -5.79 8.04
CA PRO A 376 -18.81 -6.43 8.94
C PRO A 376 -18.30 -7.81 9.35
N SER A 377 -18.31 -8.12 10.65
CA SER A 377 -17.80 -9.40 11.15
C SER A 377 -18.51 -10.61 10.55
N SER A 378 -19.78 -10.46 10.15
CA SER A 378 -20.57 -11.49 9.45
C SER A 378 -20.08 -11.81 8.03
N LYS A 379 -19.05 -11.10 7.54
CA LYS A 379 -18.45 -11.27 6.22
C LYS A 379 -16.95 -11.58 6.28
N ILE A 380 -16.44 -11.85 7.48
CA ILE A 380 -15.06 -12.27 7.71
C ILE A 380 -15.02 -13.80 7.84
N LEU A 381 -14.16 -14.44 7.05
CA LEU A 381 -13.99 -15.89 7.00
C LEU A 381 -12.60 -16.28 7.51
N TRP A 382 -12.44 -17.53 7.92
CA TRP A 382 -11.17 -18.07 8.41
C TRP A 382 -10.70 -19.28 7.61
N SER A 383 -9.45 -19.20 7.15
CA SER A 383 -8.75 -20.32 6.55
C SER A 383 -7.32 -20.43 7.04
N THR A 384 -6.77 -21.65 7.00
CA THR A 384 -5.35 -21.85 7.32
C THR A 384 -4.44 -21.66 6.11
N ASP A 385 -4.99 -21.82 4.90
CA ASP A 385 -4.21 -22.04 3.67
C ASP A 385 -3.17 -23.18 3.79
N GLY A 386 -3.44 -24.12 4.70
CA GLY A 386 -2.52 -25.18 5.05
C GLY A 386 -2.28 -26.11 3.86
N HIS A 387 -1.02 -26.26 3.46
CA HIS A 387 -0.63 -27.13 2.35
C HIS A 387 0.54 -28.02 2.73
N PHE A 388 0.57 -29.23 2.15
CA PHE A 388 1.61 -30.27 2.27
C PHE A 388 1.84 -30.85 3.67
N TYR A 389 2.14 -30.01 4.66
CA TYR A 389 2.52 -30.41 6.01
C TYR A 389 1.37 -30.20 7.00
N PRO A 390 0.96 -31.22 7.78
CA PRO A 390 -0.11 -31.03 8.76
C PRO A 390 0.22 -29.95 9.80
N GLU A 391 1.49 -29.67 10.05
CA GLU A 391 1.95 -28.64 10.98
C GLU A 391 1.55 -27.21 10.57
N THR A 392 1.33 -26.92 9.27
CA THR A 392 0.87 -25.59 8.82
C THR A 392 -0.51 -25.27 9.38
N TYR A 393 -1.44 -26.21 9.26
CA TYR A 393 -2.79 -26.14 9.84
C TYR A 393 -2.76 -25.88 11.35
N TRP A 394 -1.91 -26.62 12.06
CA TRP A 394 -1.80 -26.49 13.51
C TRP A 394 -1.25 -25.12 13.91
N LEU A 395 -0.19 -24.65 13.25
CA LEU A 395 0.41 -23.35 13.51
C LEU A 395 -0.57 -22.22 13.20
N ALA A 396 -1.23 -22.26 12.05
CA ALA A 396 -2.19 -21.25 11.63
C ALA A 396 -3.33 -21.13 12.64
N ASN A 397 -4.00 -22.24 12.97
CA ASN A 397 -5.10 -22.26 13.94
C ASN A 397 -4.65 -21.79 15.34
N LYS A 398 -3.47 -22.20 15.80
CA LYS A 398 -2.93 -21.78 17.09
C LYS A 398 -2.68 -20.28 17.12
N GLN A 399 -2.00 -19.74 16.12
CA GLN A 399 -1.61 -18.33 16.09
C GLN A 399 -2.82 -17.43 15.88
N PHE A 400 -3.79 -17.84 15.05
CA PHE A 400 -5.04 -17.12 14.89
C PHE A 400 -5.84 -17.03 16.17
N ARG A 401 -6.03 -18.13 16.90
CA ARG A 401 -6.75 -18.10 18.18
C ARG A 401 -6.03 -17.21 19.19
N GLU A 402 -4.70 -17.25 19.25
CA GLU A 402 -3.90 -16.34 20.10
C GLU A 402 -4.11 -14.86 19.73
N ALA A 403 -4.11 -14.53 18.43
CA ALA A 403 -4.27 -13.16 17.94
C ALA A 403 -5.71 -12.64 18.13
N LEU A 404 -6.71 -13.46 17.82
CA LEU A 404 -8.13 -13.15 18.00
C LEU A 404 -8.46 -12.93 19.49
N GLU A 405 -7.98 -13.80 20.39
CA GLU A 405 -8.19 -13.66 21.83
C GLU A 405 -7.63 -12.34 22.35
N ARG A 406 -6.39 -12.02 21.99
CA ARG A 406 -5.73 -10.77 22.39
C ARG A 406 -6.49 -9.56 21.87
N LEU A 407 -6.92 -9.59 20.62
CA LEU A 407 -7.60 -8.47 19.98
C LEU A 407 -8.97 -8.21 20.60
N LEU A 408 -9.82 -9.25 20.70
CA LEU A 408 -11.17 -9.10 21.23
C LEU A 408 -11.17 -8.75 22.72
N THR A 409 -10.23 -9.29 23.50
CA THR A 409 -10.09 -8.90 24.91
C THR A 409 -9.71 -7.42 25.06
N VAL A 410 -8.87 -6.89 24.17
CA VAL A 410 -8.52 -5.46 24.15
C VAL A 410 -9.74 -4.60 23.82
N TYR A 411 -10.54 -4.96 22.83
CA TYR A 411 -11.76 -4.21 22.48
C TYR A 411 -12.83 -4.27 23.57
N VAL A 412 -13.00 -5.42 24.22
CA VAL A 412 -13.88 -5.53 25.40
C VAL A 412 -13.38 -4.66 26.55
N ALA A 413 -12.09 -4.68 26.85
CA ALA A 413 -11.49 -3.86 27.91
C ALA A 413 -11.57 -2.36 27.62
N ALA A 414 -11.50 -1.96 26.34
CA ALA A 414 -11.68 -0.59 25.88
C ALA A 414 -13.15 -0.13 25.85
N ASN A 415 -14.10 -1.05 26.09
CA ASN A 415 -15.54 -0.81 25.99
C ASN A 415 -16.00 -0.46 24.55
N ASP A 416 -15.29 -0.96 23.54
CA ASP A 416 -15.69 -0.87 22.13
C ASP A 416 -16.79 -1.90 21.80
N MET A 417 -16.81 -3.03 22.52
CA MET A 417 -17.83 -4.08 22.41
C MET A 417 -18.04 -4.80 23.75
N THR A 418 -19.22 -5.38 23.97
CA THR A 418 -19.48 -6.21 25.15
C THR A 418 -18.85 -7.59 25.01
N VAL A 419 -18.69 -8.32 26.13
CA VAL A 419 -18.26 -9.73 26.10
C VAL A 419 -19.16 -10.57 25.21
N ALA A 420 -20.49 -10.38 25.30
CA ALA A 420 -21.46 -11.08 24.47
C ALA A 420 -21.21 -10.84 22.97
N GLN A 421 -21.03 -9.58 22.56
CA GLN A 421 -20.74 -9.23 21.17
C GLN A 421 -19.42 -9.82 20.68
N ALA A 422 -18.38 -9.83 21.52
CA ALA A 422 -17.10 -10.43 21.20
C ALA A 422 -17.20 -11.95 21.02
N ILE A 423 -18.04 -12.62 21.82
CA ILE A 423 -18.30 -14.05 21.69
C ILE A 423 -19.03 -14.34 20.37
N ASP A 424 -20.11 -13.62 20.06
CA ASP A 424 -20.84 -13.80 18.80
C ASP A 424 -19.91 -13.59 17.59
N LEU A 425 -19.11 -12.52 17.60
CA LEU A 425 -18.12 -12.25 16.56
C LEU A 425 -17.10 -13.39 16.41
N ALA A 426 -16.56 -13.89 17.51
CA ALA A 426 -15.57 -14.97 17.47
C ALA A 426 -16.17 -16.26 16.88
N VAL A 427 -17.36 -16.65 17.30
CA VAL A 427 -18.04 -17.86 16.83
C VAL A 427 -18.44 -17.72 15.36
N ASP A 428 -18.86 -16.53 14.93
CA ASP A 428 -19.18 -16.25 13.53
C ASP A 428 -17.98 -16.43 12.62
N ILE A 429 -16.83 -15.84 12.97
CA ILE A 429 -15.59 -15.98 12.20
C ILE A 429 -15.07 -17.42 12.21
N LEU A 430 -15.11 -18.08 13.38
CA LEU A 430 -14.61 -19.45 13.52
C LEU A 430 -15.45 -20.46 12.74
N PHE A 431 -16.76 -20.25 12.61
CA PHE A 431 -17.67 -21.30 12.16
C PHE A 431 -18.81 -20.80 11.29
N TRP A 432 -19.66 -19.91 11.80
CA TRP A 432 -20.98 -19.70 11.20
C TRP A 432 -20.96 -18.96 9.87
N ASN A 433 -20.02 -18.04 9.66
CA ASN A 433 -19.92 -17.33 8.39
C ASN A 433 -19.60 -18.31 7.25
N SER A 434 -18.59 -19.17 7.45
CA SER A 434 -18.23 -20.21 6.49
C SER A 434 -19.35 -21.25 6.33
N ASN A 435 -19.94 -21.71 7.43
CA ASN A 435 -21.04 -22.68 7.38
C ASN A 435 -22.23 -22.18 6.55
N SER A 436 -22.59 -20.91 6.73
CA SER A 436 -23.70 -20.26 6.03
C SER A 436 -23.37 -19.98 4.56
N LEU A 437 -22.22 -19.36 4.29
CA LEU A 437 -21.80 -18.97 2.93
C LEU A 437 -21.64 -20.19 2.02
N TYR A 438 -21.02 -21.27 2.52
CA TYR A 438 -20.77 -22.49 1.75
C TYR A 438 -21.89 -23.54 1.85
N LYS A 439 -22.99 -23.22 2.55
CA LYS A 439 -24.16 -24.09 2.76
C LYS A 439 -23.77 -25.49 3.24
N LEU A 440 -22.88 -25.58 4.23
CA LEU A 440 -22.31 -26.85 4.69
C LEU A 440 -23.32 -27.68 5.51
N ASP A 441 -24.36 -27.03 6.04
CA ASP A 441 -25.43 -27.61 6.87
C ASP A 441 -24.89 -28.40 8.07
N GLU A 442 -23.76 -27.96 8.66
CA GLU A 442 -23.08 -28.68 9.72
C GLU A 442 -23.95 -28.80 10.98
N GLU A 443 -24.74 -27.79 11.31
CA GLU A 443 -25.67 -27.79 12.43
C GLU A 443 -26.79 -28.83 12.31
N ARG A 444 -27.17 -29.17 11.08
CA ARG A 444 -28.15 -30.22 10.82
C ARG A 444 -27.51 -31.60 10.86
N ARG A 445 -26.25 -31.70 10.40
CA ARG A 445 -25.47 -32.95 10.37
C ARG A 445 -24.93 -33.34 11.74
N PHE A 446 -24.68 -32.35 12.59
CA PHE A 446 -24.14 -32.48 13.95
C PHE A 446 -24.97 -31.62 14.94
N PRO A 447 -26.20 -32.06 15.30
CA PRO A 447 -27.11 -31.31 16.17
C PRO A 447 -26.51 -30.94 17.54
N GLU A 448 -25.51 -31.67 18.01
CA GLU A 448 -24.73 -31.36 19.20
C GLU A 448 -24.10 -29.95 19.16
N LEU A 449 -23.80 -29.40 17.97
CA LEU A 449 -23.31 -28.03 17.80
C LEU A 449 -24.36 -26.99 18.22
N LEU A 450 -25.65 -27.27 17.97
CA LEU A 450 -26.75 -26.41 18.39
C LEU A 450 -26.99 -26.50 19.90
N HIS A 451 -26.79 -27.68 20.50
CA HIS A 451 -26.81 -27.84 21.95
C HIS A 451 -25.66 -27.09 22.61
N ALA A 452 -24.46 -27.12 22.02
CA ALA A 452 -23.29 -26.38 22.47
C ALA A 452 -23.50 -24.85 22.45
N CYS A 453 -24.30 -24.34 21.49
CA CYS A 453 -24.71 -22.93 21.43
C CYS A 453 -25.96 -22.60 22.28
N GLY A 454 -26.48 -23.57 23.05
CA GLY A 454 -27.63 -23.42 23.94
C GLY A 454 -28.99 -23.22 23.24
N ARG A 455 -29.17 -23.76 22.02
CA ARG A 455 -30.37 -23.55 21.19
C ARG A 455 -31.42 -24.67 21.21
N ALA A 456 -31.14 -25.82 21.83
CA ALA A 456 -32.01 -27.01 21.74
C ALA A 456 -32.48 -27.61 23.08
N SER A 457 -32.07 -27.06 24.23
CA SER A 457 -32.56 -27.43 25.57
C SER A 457 -32.24 -26.33 26.59
N ASP A 458 -32.93 -26.31 27.74
CA ASP A 458 -32.75 -25.41 28.92
C ASP A 458 -31.34 -25.46 29.58
N GLU A 459 -30.30 -25.84 28.84
CA GLU A 459 -28.93 -25.95 29.32
C GLU A 459 -28.06 -24.80 28.76
N SER A 460 -27.59 -23.95 29.69
CA SER A 460 -26.77 -22.77 29.44
C SER A 460 -25.36 -23.09 28.92
N LEU A 461 -24.69 -22.07 28.36
CA LEU A 461 -23.26 -21.96 28.00
C LEU A 461 -22.27 -22.68 28.95
N ARG A 462 -22.63 -22.86 30.22
CA ARG A 462 -21.83 -23.54 31.25
C ARG A 462 -21.56 -25.03 31.00
N THR A 463 -22.29 -25.70 30.10
CA THR A 463 -22.05 -27.13 29.78
C THR A 463 -20.82 -27.33 28.88
N LEU A 464 -20.43 -26.32 28.09
CA LEU A 464 -19.13 -26.27 27.40
C LEU A 464 -17.99 -25.89 28.34
N VAL A 465 -18.25 -24.96 29.27
CA VAL A 465 -17.23 -24.28 30.08
C VAL A 465 -16.81 -25.10 31.32
N ASN A 466 -17.75 -25.80 31.96
CA ASN A 466 -17.45 -26.65 33.11
C ASN A 466 -17.62 -28.11 32.74
N GLY A 467 -16.50 -28.80 32.53
CA GLY A 467 -16.42 -30.26 32.45
C GLY A 467 -17.01 -30.91 33.71
N GLY A 468 -18.34 -31.05 33.73
CA GLY A 468 -19.08 -31.83 34.70
C GLY A 468 -18.94 -33.30 34.36
N SER A 469 -17.82 -33.91 34.77
CA SER A 469 -17.74 -35.32 35.18
C SER A 469 -18.66 -36.29 34.40
N LYS A 470 -18.48 -36.37 33.08
CA LYS A 470 -18.79 -37.51 32.21
C LYS A 470 -18.32 -37.12 30.81
N THR A 471 -17.10 -37.51 30.49
CA THR A 471 -16.57 -37.51 29.13
C THR A 471 -17.58 -38.13 28.15
N PRO A 472 -17.96 -37.46 27.06
CA PRO A 472 -18.15 -38.11 25.78
C PRO A 472 -16.87 -37.84 24.99
N SER A 473 -15.90 -38.72 25.14
CA SER A 473 -14.94 -38.93 24.06
C SER A 473 -15.74 -39.27 22.80
N PHE A 474 -15.54 -38.53 21.71
CA PHE A 474 -15.93 -38.97 20.38
C PHE A 474 -15.17 -40.26 20.07
N HIS A 475 -15.76 -41.40 20.43
CA HIS A 475 -15.25 -42.73 20.15
C HIS A 475 -15.57 -43.08 18.70
N SER A 476 -14.54 -43.08 17.85
CA SER A 476 -14.51 -43.96 16.70
C SER A 476 -14.39 -45.40 17.19
N ASN A 477 -15.41 -46.23 16.93
CA ASN A 477 -15.32 -47.67 17.16
C ASN A 477 -14.22 -48.27 16.27
N VAL A 478 -13.19 -48.88 16.86
CA VAL A 478 -12.74 -50.26 16.61
C VAL A 478 -11.57 -50.58 17.58
N SER A 479 -11.69 -51.76 18.20
CA SER A 479 -10.85 -52.34 19.26
C SER A 479 -9.41 -52.64 18.86
N THR A 480 -8.46 -52.45 19.79
CA THR A 480 -7.44 -53.47 20.13
C THR A 480 -6.78 -53.13 21.46
N ALA A 481 -6.94 -54.02 22.45
CA ALA A 481 -6.37 -53.89 23.78
C ALA A 481 -4.97 -54.51 23.83
N VAL A 482 -4.02 -53.86 24.52
CA VAL A 482 -2.96 -54.51 25.31
C VAL A 482 -2.58 -53.61 26.51
N THR A 483 -2.68 -54.18 27.71
CA THR A 483 -2.27 -53.63 29.02
C THR A 483 -0.85 -54.03 29.39
N VAL A 484 -0.03 -53.16 29.99
CA VAL A 484 0.97 -53.50 31.03
C VAL A 484 1.21 -52.31 32.00
N ALA A 485 1.50 -52.65 33.26
CA ALA A 485 1.48 -51.92 34.54
C ALA A 485 2.54 -50.80 34.80
N GLY A 486 2.28 -49.99 35.86
CA GLY A 486 3.10 -48.87 36.41
C GLY A 486 4.35 -49.28 37.23
N PRO A 487 4.79 -48.59 38.33
CA PRO A 487 4.19 -47.46 39.09
C PRO A 487 5.15 -46.33 39.60
N SER A 488 4.55 -45.31 40.28
CA SER A 488 5.04 -44.45 41.41
C SER A 488 6.23 -43.48 41.16
N GLU A 489 6.41 -42.27 41.74
CA GLU A 489 6.05 -41.69 43.04
C GLU A 489 6.37 -40.15 43.08
N LEU A 490 5.74 -39.43 44.03
CA LEU A 490 6.21 -38.25 44.82
C LEU A 490 6.29 -36.80 44.27
N ARG A 491 5.53 -35.91 44.94
CA ARG A 491 5.73 -34.43 45.08
C ARG A 491 6.83 -34.12 46.11
N PRO A 492 7.34 -32.86 46.22
CA PRO A 492 6.77 -31.89 47.18
C PRO A 492 6.80 -30.38 46.80
N SER A 493 6.03 -29.61 47.58
CA SER A 493 5.87 -28.13 47.77
C SER A 493 7.18 -27.39 48.16
N ALA A 494 7.35 -26.06 48.34
CA ALA A 494 6.55 -24.86 48.66
C ALA A 494 7.42 -23.60 48.31
N SER A 495 6.94 -22.34 48.18
CA SER A 495 6.76 -21.36 49.29
C SER A 495 6.75 -19.91 48.76
N LEU A 496 6.25 -18.98 49.58
CA LEU A 496 5.72 -17.64 49.27
C LEU A 496 6.55 -16.48 49.90
N LEU A 497 6.56 -15.32 49.20
CA LEU A 497 6.58 -13.89 49.68
C LEU A 497 7.88 -13.28 50.28
N PRO A 498 8.03 -11.92 50.47
CA PRO A 498 7.05 -10.80 50.32
C PRO A 498 7.53 -9.46 49.65
N LEU A 499 6.54 -8.57 49.50
CA LEU A 499 6.54 -7.14 49.13
C LEU A 499 7.21 -6.17 50.13
N GLN A 500 7.69 -5.02 49.63
CA GLN A 500 7.77 -3.73 50.35
C GLN A 500 7.48 -2.56 49.41
N GLY A 501 6.76 -1.55 49.89
CA GLY A 501 6.46 -0.30 49.19
C GLY A 501 6.99 0.94 49.91
N THR A 502 7.02 2.09 49.24
CA THR A 502 7.03 3.45 49.83
C THR A 502 6.45 4.48 48.85
N SER A 503 5.92 5.58 49.40
CA SER A 503 5.15 6.66 48.77
C SER A 503 5.99 7.94 48.59
N SER A 504 5.77 8.72 47.51
CA SER A 504 5.35 10.15 47.56
C SER A 504 5.68 11.00 46.30
N THR A 505 4.69 11.84 45.94
CA THR A 505 4.71 13.20 45.33
C THR A 505 4.96 13.46 43.83
N LEU A 506 4.04 14.28 43.28
CA LEU A 506 3.89 14.82 41.92
C LEU A 506 5.00 15.81 41.49
N ALA A 507 5.43 15.71 40.24
CA ALA A 507 5.85 16.85 39.41
C ALA A 507 5.68 16.51 37.91
N LEU A 508 4.86 17.29 37.20
CA LEU A 508 4.66 17.25 35.75
C LEU A 508 5.94 17.68 35.01
N ARG A 509 6.42 16.84 34.08
CA ARG A 509 7.39 17.18 33.03
C ARG A 509 6.91 16.58 31.69
N PRO A 510 7.13 17.27 30.56
CA PRO A 510 6.76 16.74 29.24
C PRO A 510 7.69 15.58 28.87
N GLY A 511 7.10 14.43 28.53
CA GLY A 511 7.82 13.24 28.13
C GLY A 511 8.56 13.45 26.82
N ILE A 512 9.89 13.50 26.91
CA ILE A 512 10.82 13.31 25.81
C ILE A 512 10.70 11.84 25.38
N VAL A 513 10.37 11.62 24.11
CA VAL A 513 10.45 10.29 23.49
C VAL A 513 11.92 9.86 23.50
N THR A 514 12.23 8.83 24.28
CA THR A 514 13.56 8.23 24.37
C THR A 514 13.88 7.51 23.06
N GLY A 515 14.97 7.92 22.41
CA GLY A 515 15.56 7.21 21.26
C GLY A 515 16.09 5.82 21.63
N PRO A 516 16.44 4.99 20.62
CA PRO A 516 16.82 3.61 20.83
C PRO A 516 18.16 3.49 21.57
N THR A 517 18.19 2.57 22.52
CA THR A 517 19.37 2.20 23.33
C THR A 517 20.48 1.56 22.47
N ALA A 518 21.72 1.72 22.93
CA ALA A 518 22.99 1.52 22.20
C ALA A 518 23.36 0.09 21.71
N HIS A 519 22.38 -0.76 21.38
CA HIS A 519 22.58 -2.05 20.72
C HIS A 519 22.08 -2.12 19.26
N SER A 520 21.70 -0.99 18.63
CA SER A 520 21.06 -0.97 17.30
C SER A 520 21.89 -0.40 16.14
N THR A 521 23.06 0.21 16.36
CA THR A 521 23.80 0.92 15.30
C THR A 521 24.43 0.00 14.26
N HIS A 522 24.95 -1.18 14.67
CA HIS A 522 25.54 -2.14 13.74
C HIS A 522 24.51 -2.79 12.80
N THR A 523 23.32 -3.10 13.30
CA THR A 523 22.25 -3.74 12.52
C THR A 523 21.68 -2.79 11.45
N LEU A 524 21.51 -1.50 11.79
CA LEU A 524 21.04 -0.46 10.85
C LEU A 524 22.06 -0.17 9.73
N SER A 525 23.37 -0.19 10.05
CA SER A 525 24.42 -0.06 9.02
C SER A 525 24.45 -1.26 8.07
N ALA A 526 24.21 -2.48 8.56
CA ALA A 526 24.19 -3.68 7.73
C ALA A 526 22.99 -3.69 6.76
N GLN A 527 21.81 -3.28 7.23
CA GLN A 527 20.62 -3.12 6.39
C GLN A 527 20.81 -2.06 5.31
N SER A 528 21.39 -0.90 5.67
CA SER A 528 21.65 0.19 4.72
C SER A 528 22.62 -0.23 3.61
N VAL A 529 23.67 -1.00 3.96
CA VAL A 529 24.59 -1.57 2.98
C VAL A 529 23.87 -2.59 2.10
N SER A 530 23.02 -3.46 2.65
CA SER A 530 22.27 -4.45 1.87
C SER A 530 21.33 -3.79 0.84
N ILE A 531 20.60 -2.74 1.20
CA ILE A 531 19.75 -1.98 0.26
C ILE A 531 20.59 -1.38 -0.87
N PHE A 532 21.72 -0.75 -0.52
CA PHE A 532 22.61 -0.16 -1.51
C PHE A 532 23.24 -1.22 -2.43
N ASP A 533 23.56 -2.39 -1.91
CA ASP A 533 24.14 -3.49 -2.67
C ASP A 533 23.17 -4.09 -3.68
N ALA A 534 21.90 -4.26 -3.29
CA ALA A 534 20.84 -4.66 -4.21
C ALA A 534 20.68 -3.64 -5.34
N PHE A 535 20.70 -2.34 -5.02
CA PHE A 535 20.67 -1.28 -6.02
C PHE A 535 21.89 -1.32 -6.96
N MET A 536 23.08 -1.59 -6.43
CA MET A 536 24.31 -1.73 -7.23
C MET A 536 24.30 -2.99 -8.12
N GLN A 537 23.71 -4.09 -7.65
CA GLN A 537 23.56 -5.31 -8.43
C GLN A 537 22.65 -5.11 -9.65
N ALA A 538 21.56 -4.35 -9.47
CA ALA A 538 20.69 -3.95 -10.57
C ALA A 538 21.35 -2.92 -11.51
N ASN A 539 22.32 -2.14 -11.01
CA ASN A 539 22.95 -1.03 -11.73
C ASN A 539 24.49 -1.12 -11.72
N PRO A 540 25.10 -2.18 -12.31
CA PRO A 540 26.53 -2.45 -12.16
C PRO A 540 27.44 -1.41 -12.84
N THR A 541 26.91 -0.58 -13.73
CA THR A 541 27.65 0.47 -14.44
C THR A 541 27.80 1.76 -13.63
N LEU A 542 27.11 1.86 -12.48
CA LEU A 542 27.12 3.04 -11.62
C LEU A 542 28.52 3.30 -11.04
N LYS A 543 28.96 4.57 -11.04
CA LYS A 543 30.27 4.97 -10.49
C LYS A 543 30.17 5.99 -9.36
N TYR A 544 29.11 6.78 -9.34
CA TYR A 544 28.95 7.89 -8.40
C TYR A 544 27.58 7.90 -7.75
N VAL A 545 27.55 8.33 -6.49
CA VAL A 545 26.32 8.63 -5.74
C VAL A 545 26.36 10.10 -5.34
N TRP A 546 25.29 10.83 -5.61
CA TRP A 546 25.13 12.24 -5.32
C TRP A 546 24.17 12.40 -4.14
N LEU A 547 24.69 12.87 -3.01
CA LEU A 547 23.89 13.25 -1.85
C LEU A 547 23.26 14.60 -2.13
N GLN A 548 21.94 14.63 -2.32
CA GLN A 548 21.16 15.81 -2.67
C GLN A 548 20.41 16.39 -1.47
N PHE A 549 20.23 17.71 -1.52
CA PHE A 549 19.39 18.49 -0.61
C PHE A 549 19.11 19.87 -1.23
N LEU A 550 18.08 20.54 -0.74
CA LEU A 550 17.81 21.93 -1.11
C LEU A 550 18.31 22.90 -0.05
N ASP A 551 18.90 23.98 -0.53
CA ASP A 551 19.17 25.14 0.32
C ASP A 551 17.94 26.07 0.42
N TYR A 552 18.13 27.18 1.11
CA TYR A 552 17.05 28.11 1.44
C TYR A 552 16.64 28.99 0.25
N THR A 553 17.43 29.01 -0.82
CA THR A 553 17.08 29.67 -2.08
C THR A 553 16.24 28.78 -3.00
N GLY A 554 16.00 27.51 -2.62
CA GLY A 554 15.37 26.53 -3.50
C GLY A 554 16.34 25.90 -4.50
N THR A 555 17.66 26.09 -4.31
CA THR A 555 18.67 25.51 -5.21
C THR A 555 19.02 24.09 -4.78
N LEU A 556 19.01 23.16 -5.74
CA LEU A 556 19.41 21.78 -5.53
C LEU A 556 20.94 21.66 -5.44
N ARG A 557 21.42 21.28 -4.27
CA ARG A 557 22.84 21.12 -3.96
C ARG A 557 23.21 19.64 -3.94
N ASN A 558 24.47 19.34 -4.23
CA ASN A 558 24.97 17.99 -4.37
C ASN A 558 26.33 17.83 -3.66
N ARG A 559 26.52 16.72 -2.95
CA ARG A 559 27.84 16.19 -2.59
C ARG A 559 28.05 14.85 -3.29
N MET A 560 29.07 14.75 -4.13
CA MET A 560 29.30 13.56 -4.96
C MET A 560 30.39 12.69 -4.35
N VAL A 561 30.13 11.39 -4.26
CA VAL A 561 31.09 10.39 -3.79
C VAL A 561 31.15 9.22 -4.77
N THR A 562 32.25 8.49 -4.76
CA THR A 562 32.33 7.21 -5.50
C THR A 562 31.46 6.16 -4.82
N VAL A 563 30.97 5.18 -5.57
CA VAL A 563 30.23 4.02 -5.02
C VAL A 563 30.98 3.36 -3.87
N ALA A 564 32.29 3.15 -4.02
CA ALA A 564 33.13 2.56 -2.96
C ALA A 564 33.15 3.43 -1.69
N GLN A 565 33.23 4.75 -1.85
CA GLN A 565 33.22 5.68 -0.72
C GLN A 565 31.84 5.76 -0.06
N PHE A 566 30.76 5.77 -0.84
CA PHE A 566 29.39 5.78 -0.32
C PHE A 566 29.09 4.51 0.46
N ARG A 567 29.44 3.34 -0.09
CA ARG A 567 29.31 2.05 0.61
C ARG A 567 30.09 2.05 1.92
N LYS A 568 31.32 2.57 1.92
CA LYS A 568 32.15 2.71 3.13
C LYS A 568 31.48 3.62 4.17
N GLN A 569 30.88 4.72 3.73
CA GLN A 569 30.14 5.65 4.59
C GLN A 569 28.94 4.95 5.24
N LEU A 570 28.13 4.23 4.47
CA LEU A 570 26.99 3.44 4.99
C LEU A 570 27.44 2.38 6.01
N ALA A 571 28.47 1.60 5.67
CA ALA A 571 28.99 0.53 6.53
C ALA A 571 29.55 1.05 7.86
N ALA A 572 30.19 2.23 7.84
CA ALA A 572 30.76 2.86 9.03
C ALA A 572 29.76 3.76 9.78
N ASN A 573 28.52 3.89 9.29
CA ASN A 573 27.55 4.90 9.74
C ASN A 573 28.17 6.31 9.84
N ASN A 574 28.98 6.66 8.84
CA ASN A 574 29.70 7.92 8.76
C ASN A 574 29.10 8.78 7.65
N HIS A 575 28.77 10.02 7.98
CA HIS A 575 28.03 10.91 7.10
C HIS A 575 28.96 11.93 6.43
N SER A 576 28.63 12.31 5.18
CA SER A 576 29.25 13.49 4.57
C SER A 576 28.79 14.74 5.34
N TYR A 577 29.63 15.76 5.44
CA TYR A 577 29.28 17.01 6.12
C TYR A 577 29.26 18.20 5.16
N VAL A 578 28.53 19.23 5.56
CA VAL A 578 28.41 20.51 4.86
C VAL A 578 28.58 21.63 5.89
N THR A 579 29.20 22.73 5.51
CA THR A 579 29.33 23.89 6.39
C THR A 579 27.94 24.48 6.70
N SER A 580 27.73 24.90 7.96
CA SER A 580 26.51 25.59 8.36
C SER A 580 26.34 26.94 7.65
N ALA A 581 27.40 27.50 7.05
CA ALA A 581 27.31 28.69 6.21
C ALA A 581 26.23 28.55 5.14
N LEU A 582 26.00 27.34 4.62
CA LEU A 582 25.00 27.04 3.59
C LEU A 582 23.60 27.55 3.94
N THR A 583 23.19 27.59 5.21
CA THR A 583 21.85 28.10 5.58
C THR A 583 21.70 29.60 5.33
N ARG A 584 22.81 30.30 5.09
CA ARG A 584 22.89 31.74 4.80
C ARG A 584 23.77 32.04 3.57
N LEU A 585 23.82 31.15 2.60
CA LEU A 585 24.44 31.41 1.30
C LEU A 585 23.38 31.59 0.22
N LEU A 586 23.65 32.53 -0.69
CA LEU A 586 22.90 32.67 -1.93
C LEU A 586 23.33 31.61 -2.96
N GLN A 587 22.63 31.57 -4.10
CA GLN A 587 22.85 30.59 -5.17
C GLN A 587 24.30 30.55 -5.68
N ASP A 588 24.97 31.70 -5.67
CA ASP A 588 26.34 31.90 -6.15
C ASP A 588 27.35 32.15 -5.01
N ASP A 589 27.07 31.56 -3.85
CA ASP A 589 27.92 31.56 -2.65
C ASP A 589 28.17 32.95 -2.05
N HIS A 590 27.39 33.97 -2.46
CA HIS A 590 27.39 35.25 -1.77
C HIS A 590 26.81 35.09 -0.35
N PRO A 591 27.50 35.57 0.70
CA PRO A 591 27.01 35.44 2.07
C PRO A 591 25.82 36.38 2.31
N ALA A 592 24.72 35.83 2.80
CA ALA A 592 23.60 36.60 3.31
C ALA A 592 23.93 37.21 4.68
N THR A 593 23.09 38.14 5.13
CA THR A 593 23.23 38.79 6.45
C THR A 593 23.38 37.77 7.57
N GLY A 594 24.42 37.93 8.41
CA GLY A 594 24.70 37.05 9.55
C GLY A 594 25.25 35.66 9.19
N CYS A 595 25.68 35.44 7.94
CA CYS A 595 26.41 34.23 7.56
C CYS A 595 27.66 34.03 8.43
N SER A 596 27.84 32.82 8.94
CA SER A 596 29.03 32.41 9.69
C SER A 596 29.83 31.37 8.91
N SER A 597 31.15 31.47 8.95
CA SER A 597 32.06 30.45 8.42
C SER A 597 32.35 29.32 9.42
N THR A 598 31.73 29.37 10.61
CA THR A 598 31.93 28.38 11.68
C THR A 598 30.77 27.40 11.74
N GLY A 599 31.11 26.13 11.98
CA GLY A 599 30.12 25.05 12.13
C GLY A 599 29.87 24.26 10.85
N GLN A 600 29.26 23.10 11.04
CA GLN A 600 28.87 22.16 10.01
C GLN A 600 27.62 21.39 10.46
N PHE A 601 27.02 20.68 9.52
CA PHE A 601 26.00 19.68 9.76
C PHE A 601 26.27 18.47 8.87
N PHE A 602 25.70 17.33 9.23
CA PHE A 602 25.91 16.06 8.53
C PHE A 602 24.73 15.71 7.64
N LEU A 603 25.02 15.01 6.54
CA LEU A 603 24.05 14.54 5.57
C LEU A 603 23.79 13.04 5.79
N GLN A 604 22.64 12.72 6.34
CA GLN A 604 22.19 11.33 6.45
C GLN A 604 21.41 10.96 5.18
N PRO A 605 21.90 10.01 4.36
CA PRO A 605 21.20 9.59 3.16
C PRO A 605 19.92 8.83 3.50
N ASP A 606 18.84 9.17 2.80
CA ASP A 606 17.57 8.46 2.83
C ASP A 606 17.48 7.48 1.66
N LEU A 607 17.87 6.22 1.89
CA LEU A 607 18.00 5.22 0.82
C LEU A 607 16.67 4.89 0.11
N SER A 608 15.51 5.23 0.69
CA SER A 608 14.22 5.12 0.00
C SER A 608 14.11 6.04 -1.22
N THR A 609 14.95 7.07 -1.28
CA THR A 609 15.01 8.05 -2.37
C THR A 609 16.14 7.76 -3.37
N LEU A 610 16.87 6.65 -3.20
CA LEU A 610 17.99 6.29 -4.07
C LEU A 610 17.49 5.95 -5.47
N ARG A 611 17.79 6.83 -6.43
CA ARG A 611 17.33 6.70 -7.82
C ARG A 611 18.41 7.08 -8.81
N LEU A 612 18.41 6.42 -9.98
CA LEU A 612 19.31 6.78 -11.07
C LEU A 612 19.11 8.25 -11.50
N ASN A 613 20.17 8.84 -12.03
CA ASN A 613 20.09 10.13 -12.72
C ASN A 613 19.87 9.88 -14.22
N LYS A 614 18.78 10.42 -14.78
CA LYS A 614 18.40 10.29 -16.19
C LYS A 614 18.65 11.59 -16.96
N GLY A 615 18.81 11.50 -18.27
CA GLY A 615 19.07 12.65 -19.15
C GLY A 615 20.51 13.19 -19.13
N LEU A 616 21.46 12.48 -18.51
CA LEU A 616 22.88 12.84 -18.46
C LEU A 616 23.78 11.63 -18.76
N SER A 617 25.00 11.91 -19.23
CA SER A 617 26.01 10.88 -19.52
C SER A 617 26.76 10.35 -18.31
N SER A 618 26.63 11.00 -17.14
CA SER A 618 27.33 10.57 -15.92
C SER A 618 26.67 9.30 -15.35
N PRO A 619 27.45 8.21 -15.12
CA PRO A 619 26.96 6.97 -14.53
C PRO A 619 26.74 7.17 -13.02
N SER A 620 25.64 7.83 -12.68
CA SER A 620 25.38 8.34 -11.35
C SER A 620 23.95 8.14 -10.89
N ALA A 621 23.79 8.07 -9.58
CA ALA A 621 22.52 8.01 -8.88
C ALA A 621 22.51 9.10 -7.81
N THR A 622 21.33 9.41 -7.33
CA THR A 622 21.09 10.46 -6.35
C THR A 622 20.33 9.88 -5.18
N VAL A 623 20.59 10.41 -3.99
CA VAL A 623 19.87 10.13 -2.76
C VAL A 623 19.60 11.43 -2.02
N GLN A 624 18.37 11.67 -1.57
CA GLN A 624 18.02 12.80 -0.72
C GLN A 624 18.59 12.60 0.69
N THR A 625 18.76 13.70 1.41
CA THR A 625 19.41 13.68 2.72
C THR A 625 18.62 14.41 3.79
N TRP A 626 18.62 13.83 4.99
CA TRP A 626 18.28 14.53 6.22
C TRP A 626 19.52 15.27 6.73
N TRP A 627 19.33 16.45 7.34
CA TRP A 627 20.44 17.17 7.98
C TRP A 627 20.49 16.82 9.46
N LEU A 628 21.65 16.41 9.94
CA LEU A 628 21.90 16.10 11.34
C LEU A 628 22.81 17.15 11.96
N ALA A 629 22.51 17.52 13.20
CA ALA A 629 23.29 18.49 13.96
C ALA A 629 24.70 17.93 14.24
N ASP A 630 25.71 18.82 14.17
CA ASP A 630 27.05 18.50 14.64
C ASP A 630 27.08 18.59 16.17
N THR A 631 26.91 17.44 16.82
CA THR A 631 26.95 17.30 18.28
C THR A 631 28.30 16.74 18.72
N ASN A 632 28.67 16.93 19.99
CA ASN A 632 29.92 16.39 20.55
C ASN A 632 29.94 14.84 20.66
N HIS A 633 28.94 14.15 20.08
CA HIS A 633 28.75 12.71 20.19
C HIS A 633 28.66 12.07 18.79
N PRO A 634 29.80 11.68 18.18
CA PRO A 634 29.79 10.94 16.92
C PRO A 634 29.32 9.49 17.12
N PRO A 635 28.57 8.89 16.17
CA PRO A 635 28.06 9.52 14.95
C PRO A 635 26.92 10.49 15.25
N ALA A 636 26.80 11.56 14.46
CA ALA A 636 25.67 12.48 14.56
C ALA A 636 24.35 11.71 14.34
N THR A 637 23.38 11.93 15.23
CA THR A 637 22.05 11.27 15.21
C THR A 637 20.89 12.24 15.41
N GLU A 638 21.16 13.45 15.90
CA GLU A 638 20.13 14.45 16.19
C GLU A 638 19.74 15.21 14.92
N PRO A 639 18.44 15.33 14.58
CA PRO A 639 18.00 16.17 13.47
C PRO A 639 18.43 17.62 13.64
N TYR A 640 18.89 18.24 12.56
CA TYR A 640 19.22 19.65 12.56
C TYR A 640 17.95 20.50 12.45
N ASP A 641 17.77 21.43 13.38
CA ASP A 641 16.59 22.32 13.51
C ASP A 641 16.38 23.27 12.31
N ARG A 642 17.33 23.30 11.38
CA ARG A 642 17.34 24.09 10.15
C ARG A 642 17.10 23.26 8.89
N CYS A 643 16.78 21.97 8.99
CA CYS A 643 16.55 21.11 7.83
C CYS A 643 15.15 21.31 7.22
N PRO A 644 15.00 21.85 5.99
CA PRO A 644 13.68 22.03 5.38
C PRO A 644 12.89 20.72 5.25
N ARG A 645 13.58 19.64 4.83
CA ARG A 645 12.98 18.32 4.63
C ARG A 645 12.44 17.74 5.94
N SER A 646 13.19 17.83 7.04
CA SER A 646 12.73 17.39 8.36
C SER A 646 11.57 18.25 8.88
N THR A 647 11.55 19.55 8.61
CA THR A 647 10.45 20.43 9.01
C THR A 647 9.14 20.03 8.35
N LEU A 648 9.12 19.71 7.05
CA LEU A 648 7.92 19.18 6.39
C LEU A 648 7.47 17.85 6.99
N GLN A 649 8.41 16.92 7.19
CA GLN A 649 8.11 15.62 7.81
C GLN A 649 7.46 15.78 9.18
N TYR A 650 7.96 16.73 9.98
CA TYR A 650 7.45 16.99 11.31
C TYR A 650 5.99 17.48 11.29
N GLN A 651 5.63 18.42 10.41
CA GLN A 651 4.25 18.89 10.29
C GLN A 651 3.30 17.77 9.80
N ALA A 652 3.73 16.98 8.81
CA ALA A 652 2.95 15.83 8.34
C ALA A 652 2.72 14.80 9.46
N ASN A 653 3.73 14.55 10.31
CA ASN A 653 3.61 13.65 11.44
C ASN A 653 2.64 14.17 12.52
N ILE A 654 2.61 15.48 12.78
CA ILE A 654 1.63 16.07 13.71
C ILE A 654 0.20 15.81 13.22
N LEU A 655 -0.09 16.04 11.94
CA LEU A 655 -1.43 15.81 11.39
C LEU A 655 -1.87 14.35 11.56
N ARG A 656 -0.95 13.40 11.33
CA ARG A 656 -1.22 11.98 11.51
C ARG A 656 -1.43 11.62 12.98
N ALA A 657 -0.55 12.08 13.87
CA ALA A 657 -0.53 11.67 15.27
C ALA A 657 -1.62 12.34 16.12
N ASP A 658 -1.83 13.63 15.94
CA ASP A 658 -2.72 14.43 16.79
C ASP A 658 -4.16 14.44 16.24
N PHE A 659 -4.35 14.27 14.92
CA PHE A 659 -5.64 14.48 14.25
C PHE A 659 -6.08 13.30 13.37
N SER A 660 -5.29 12.24 13.25
CA SER A 660 -5.54 11.12 12.32
C SER A 660 -5.73 11.56 10.87
N ILE A 661 -5.12 12.69 10.49
CA ILE A 661 -5.15 13.23 9.13
C ILE A 661 -3.89 12.77 8.39
N ASN A 662 -4.10 12.04 7.29
CA ASN A 662 -3.07 11.76 6.30
C ASN A 662 -3.21 12.74 5.14
N ILE A 663 -2.19 13.57 4.92
CA ILE A 663 -2.13 14.45 3.75
C ILE A 663 -1.48 13.70 2.59
N LEU A 664 -2.11 13.74 1.42
CA LEU A 664 -1.46 13.43 0.15
C LEU A 664 -1.23 14.73 -0.61
N MET A 665 -0.13 14.83 -1.34
CA MET A 665 0.23 15.99 -2.15
C MET A 665 0.65 15.57 -3.56
N GLY A 666 0.24 16.35 -4.56
CA GLY A 666 0.70 16.26 -5.95
C GLY A 666 1.03 17.65 -6.49
N PHE A 667 1.88 17.72 -7.51
CA PHE A 667 2.32 18.98 -8.09
C PHE A 667 2.10 19.01 -9.60
N GLU A 668 1.58 20.12 -10.12
CA GLU A 668 1.54 20.41 -11.55
C GLU A 668 2.76 21.26 -11.90
N ILE A 669 3.73 20.71 -12.64
CA ILE A 669 4.94 21.43 -13.03
C ILE A 669 4.69 22.13 -14.35
N GLU A 670 4.45 23.44 -14.33
CA GLU A 670 4.49 24.24 -15.55
C GLU A 670 5.94 24.68 -15.84
N VAL A 671 6.46 24.30 -17.00
CA VAL A 671 7.86 24.55 -17.41
C VAL A 671 7.92 25.11 -18.82
N VAL A 672 8.78 26.10 -19.05
CA VAL A 672 9.00 26.67 -20.39
C VAL A 672 10.32 26.17 -20.96
N PHE A 673 10.25 25.56 -22.14
CA PHE A 673 11.43 25.19 -22.92
C PHE A 673 11.81 26.31 -23.88
N MET A 674 13.09 26.63 -23.94
CA MET A 674 13.61 27.80 -24.66
C MET A 674 14.91 27.48 -25.38
N ARG A 675 15.21 28.27 -26.41
CA ARG A 675 16.52 28.25 -27.08
C ARG A 675 17.46 29.21 -26.37
N PRO A 676 18.59 28.74 -25.81
CA PRO A 676 19.60 29.62 -25.24
C PRO A 676 20.27 30.46 -26.33
N VAL A 677 20.57 31.71 -26.02
CA VAL A 677 21.41 32.61 -26.84
C VAL A 677 22.72 32.82 -26.11
N TYR A 678 23.82 32.56 -26.80
CA TYR A 678 25.16 32.68 -26.24
C TYR A 678 25.86 33.96 -26.72
N ASN A 679 26.84 34.42 -25.95
CA ASN A 679 27.82 35.39 -26.42
C ASN A 679 28.66 34.84 -27.60
N GLU A 680 29.43 35.71 -28.26
CA GLU A 680 30.19 35.38 -29.48
C GLU A 680 31.17 34.20 -29.30
N ASP A 681 31.72 34.00 -28.10
CA ASP A 681 32.64 32.91 -27.79
C ASP A 681 31.94 31.64 -27.27
N GLY A 682 30.60 31.67 -27.09
CA GLY A 682 29.80 30.55 -26.64
C GLY A 682 29.96 30.21 -25.15
N SER A 683 30.60 31.07 -24.36
CA SER A 683 30.96 30.80 -22.96
C SER A 683 29.82 31.02 -21.95
N ASP A 684 28.86 31.90 -22.24
CA ASP A 684 27.77 32.23 -21.31
C ASP A 684 26.46 32.58 -22.03
N PHE A 685 25.35 32.47 -21.31
CA PHE A 685 24.04 32.90 -21.78
C PHE A 685 23.94 34.42 -21.76
N VAL A 686 23.53 35.00 -22.89
CA VAL A 686 23.21 36.44 -22.97
C VAL A 686 21.71 36.69 -23.08
N ASP A 687 20.93 35.70 -23.54
CA ASP A 687 19.46 35.79 -23.62
C ASP A 687 18.83 34.40 -23.82
N PHE A 688 17.49 34.33 -23.78
CA PHE A 688 16.70 33.13 -24.09
C PHE A 688 15.54 33.47 -25.02
N LYS A 689 15.33 32.64 -26.05
CA LYS A 689 14.25 32.81 -27.03
C LYS A 689 13.17 31.74 -26.88
N PRO A 690 11.90 32.05 -27.14
CA PRO A 690 10.83 31.05 -27.18
C PRO A 690 11.18 29.87 -28.10
N LEU A 691 10.78 28.65 -27.70
CA LEU A 691 10.96 27.47 -28.54
C LEU A 691 10.04 27.51 -29.77
N HIS A 692 8.78 27.91 -29.61
CA HIS A 692 7.83 28.07 -30.71
C HIS A 692 6.98 29.31 -30.46
N LEU A 693 6.66 30.08 -31.50
CA LEU A 693 5.76 31.23 -31.37
C LEU A 693 4.29 30.83 -31.53
N ASN A 694 4.01 29.80 -32.33
CA ASN A 694 2.69 29.20 -32.43
C ASN A 694 2.52 28.12 -31.37
N HIS A 695 1.89 28.48 -30.25
CA HIS A 695 1.69 27.62 -29.09
C HIS A 695 0.38 28.01 -28.42
N SER A 696 -0.36 27.03 -27.90
CA SER A 696 -1.61 27.28 -27.18
C SER A 696 -1.98 26.07 -26.34
N TRP A 697 -2.72 26.33 -25.26
CA TRP A 697 -3.18 25.33 -24.29
C TRP A 697 -3.84 24.11 -24.95
N THR A 698 -3.40 22.91 -24.56
CA THR A 698 -3.92 21.60 -25.03
C THR A 698 -3.84 21.40 -26.55
N ASN A 699 -3.13 22.25 -27.28
CA ASN A 699 -2.97 22.14 -28.72
C ASN A 699 -1.57 21.62 -29.07
N LEU A 700 -1.51 20.73 -30.06
CA LEU A 700 -0.28 20.22 -30.64
C LEU A 700 -0.16 20.74 -32.07
N SER A 701 0.34 21.96 -32.23
CA SER A 701 0.58 22.56 -33.54
C SER A 701 1.72 21.86 -34.30
N PHE A 702 1.80 22.09 -35.61
CA PHE A 702 2.86 21.55 -36.45
C PHE A 702 4.27 21.83 -35.93
N GLN A 703 4.51 23.02 -35.33
CA GLN A 703 5.81 23.36 -34.75
C GLN A 703 6.05 22.67 -33.41
N GLN A 704 5.01 22.42 -32.60
CA GLN A 704 5.15 21.75 -31.31
C GLN A 704 5.48 20.27 -31.44
N LEU A 705 5.26 19.65 -32.61
CA LEU A 705 5.72 18.28 -32.90
C LEU A 705 7.24 18.12 -32.74
N ASP A 706 8.02 19.20 -32.96
CA ASP A 706 9.47 19.19 -32.76
C ASP A 706 9.87 18.98 -31.28
N ALA A 707 8.98 19.31 -30.34
CA ALA A 707 9.22 19.14 -28.91
C ALA A 707 8.88 17.73 -28.39
N LEU A 708 8.07 16.95 -29.13
CA LEU A 708 7.60 15.63 -28.69
C LEU A 708 8.72 14.66 -28.34
N PRO A 709 9.80 14.49 -29.14
CA PRO A 709 10.86 13.56 -28.79
C PRO A 709 11.51 13.87 -27.43
N MET A 710 11.61 15.15 -27.07
CA MET A 710 12.12 15.57 -25.77
C MET A 710 11.08 15.35 -24.66
N VAL A 711 9.82 15.71 -24.90
CA VAL A 711 8.73 15.58 -23.92
C VAL A 711 8.44 14.10 -23.61
N GLU A 712 8.36 13.25 -24.63
CA GLU A 712 8.17 11.80 -24.48
C GLU A 712 9.37 11.17 -23.78
N GLU A 713 10.61 11.57 -24.10
CA GLU A 713 11.80 11.10 -23.37
C GLU A 713 11.75 11.49 -21.88
N ILE A 714 11.22 12.69 -21.55
CA ILE A 714 10.98 13.11 -20.17
C ILE A 714 9.99 12.17 -19.49
N VAL A 715 8.83 11.94 -20.11
CA VAL A 715 7.76 11.10 -19.55
C VAL A 715 8.25 9.67 -19.33
N GLU A 716 8.92 9.08 -20.32
CA GLU A 716 9.51 7.74 -20.24
C GLU A 716 10.57 7.66 -19.13
N SER A 717 11.48 8.65 -19.07
CA SER A 717 12.53 8.69 -18.05
C SER A 717 11.97 8.84 -16.63
N LEU A 718 10.84 9.54 -16.46
CA LEU A 718 10.15 9.64 -15.17
C LEU A 718 9.46 8.33 -14.81
N GLY A 719 8.82 7.65 -15.77
CA GLY A 719 8.25 6.32 -15.59
C GLY A 719 9.29 5.27 -15.19
N GLU A 720 10.49 5.30 -15.76
CA GLU A 720 11.62 4.44 -15.36
C GLU A 720 12.12 4.71 -13.93
N LEU A 721 11.74 5.85 -13.34
CA LEU A 721 12.09 6.25 -11.97
C LEU A 721 10.89 6.14 -11.01
N ASP A 722 9.85 5.41 -11.42
CA ASP A 722 8.60 5.19 -10.66
C ASP A 722 7.84 6.50 -10.38
N ILE A 723 7.89 7.45 -11.32
CA ILE A 723 7.10 8.68 -11.33
C ILE A 723 6.21 8.65 -12.57
N HIS A 724 5.06 7.97 -12.45
CA HIS A 724 4.10 7.83 -13.54
C HIS A 724 3.16 9.04 -13.59
N LEU A 725 3.26 9.84 -14.64
CA LEU A 725 2.46 11.05 -14.82
C LEU A 725 1.02 10.68 -15.23
N PRO A 726 -0.01 11.16 -14.52
CA PRO A 726 -1.40 10.99 -14.95
C PRO A 726 -1.71 11.73 -16.26
N VAL A 727 -1.13 12.92 -16.43
CA VAL A 727 -1.30 13.76 -17.61
C VAL A 727 -0.10 14.67 -17.82
N PHE A 728 0.19 14.98 -19.09
CA PHE A 728 1.08 16.05 -19.51
C PHE A 728 0.52 16.69 -20.78
N HIS A 729 0.67 18.00 -20.94
CA HIS A 729 0.17 18.70 -22.13
C HIS A 729 0.88 20.04 -22.37
N ALA A 730 0.71 20.57 -23.58
CA ALA A 730 1.09 21.94 -23.89
C ALA A 730 0.26 22.93 -23.07
N GLU A 731 0.93 23.94 -22.54
CA GLU A 731 0.30 25.01 -21.75
C GLU A 731 0.12 26.30 -22.58
N SER A 732 -0.21 27.40 -21.93
CA SER A 732 -0.66 28.61 -22.60
C SER A 732 0.47 29.48 -23.16
N ALA A 733 1.65 29.48 -22.55
CA ALA A 733 2.79 30.28 -23.02
C ALA A 733 3.64 29.56 -24.09
N PRO A 734 4.27 30.31 -25.01
CA PRO A 734 5.25 29.81 -25.99
C PRO A 734 6.29 28.82 -25.43
N GLY A 735 6.14 27.54 -25.77
CA GLY A 735 7.05 26.48 -25.33
C GLY A 735 6.79 25.95 -23.92
N GLN A 736 5.66 26.32 -23.31
CA GLN A 736 5.23 25.87 -22.00
C GLN A 736 4.60 24.49 -22.06
N TRP A 737 4.95 23.65 -21.10
CA TRP A 737 4.34 22.35 -20.90
C TRP A 737 4.02 22.17 -19.44
N GLU A 738 2.97 21.42 -19.16
CA GLU A 738 2.64 20.97 -17.81
C GLU A 738 2.89 19.47 -17.67
N PHE A 739 3.51 19.09 -16.56
CA PHE A 739 3.65 17.70 -16.13
C PHE A 739 2.99 17.53 -14.76
N ALA A 740 1.86 16.84 -14.71
CA ALA A 740 1.16 16.57 -13.45
C ALA A 740 1.79 15.34 -12.77
N LEU A 741 2.27 15.50 -11.54
CA LEU A 741 2.84 14.42 -10.75
C LEU A 741 1.76 13.68 -9.94
N PRO A 742 1.91 12.37 -9.68
CA PRO A 742 0.99 11.61 -8.85
C PRO A 742 0.96 12.13 -7.40
N ALA A 743 -0.17 11.94 -6.72
CA ALA A 743 -0.33 12.33 -5.34
C ALA A 743 0.24 11.27 -4.38
N VAL A 744 1.16 11.66 -3.50
CA VAL A 744 1.86 10.79 -2.53
C VAL A 744 2.07 11.54 -1.20
N GLU A 745 2.67 10.94 -0.18
CA GLU A 745 2.91 11.62 1.09
C GLU A 745 3.81 12.87 0.95
N PRO A 746 3.69 13.89 1.82
CA PRO A 746 4.22 15.23 1.54
C PRO A 746 5.73 15.30 1.25
N VAL A 747 6.54 14.55 2.01
CA VAL A 747 8.00 14.54 1.80
C VAL A 747 8.36 13.87 0.48
N LYS A 748 7.75 12.72 0.18
CA LYS A 748 7.96 12.01 -1.08
C LYS A 748 7.47 12.83 -2.28
N ALA A 749 6.34 13.53 -2.15
CA ALA A 749 5.80 14.37 -3.21
C ALA A 749 6.78 15.48 -3.60
N VAL A 750 7.42 16.09 -2.59
CA VAL A 750 8.46 17.09 -2.82
C VAL A 750 9.76 16.44 -3.34
N ASP A 751 10.16 15.27 -2.85
CA ASP A 751 11.32 14.53 -3.39
C ASP A 751 11.12 14.19 -4.89
N ASP A 752 9.92 13.72 -5.26
CA ASP A 752 9.53 13.40 -6.64
C ASP A 752 9.47 14.66 -7.51
N LEU A 753 8.96 15.78 -6.98
CA LEU A 753 8.99 17.08 -7.65
C LEU A 753 10.41 17.48 -8.06
N PHE A 754 11.38 17.37 -7.15
CA PHE A 754 12.76 17.75 -7.47
C PHE A 754 13.45 16.75 -8.39
N LYS A 755 13.17 15.46 -8.25
CA LYS A 755 13.64 14.46 -9.21
C LYS A 755 13.08 14.76 -10.61
N ALA A 756 11.81 15.14 -10.71
CA ALA A 756 11.18 15.49 -11.98
C ALA A 756 11.81 16.73 -12.62
N LYS A 757 12.01 17.80 -11.83
CA LYS A 757 12.72 19.01 -12.29
C LYS A 757 14.14 18.70 -12.80
N ASP A 758 14.87 17.83 -12.11
CA ASP A 758 16.20 17.38 -12.54
C ASP A 758 16.14 16.67 -13.90
N VAL A 759 15.24 15.70 -14.07
CA VAL A 759 15.07 14.95 -15.32
C VAL A 759 14.67 15.87 -16.47
N ILE A 760 13.67 16.74 -16.27
CA ILE A 760 13.23 17.74 -17.24
C ILE A 760 14.40 18.62 -17.69
N ARG A 761 15.16 19.17 -16.73
CA ARG A 761 16.32 20.03 -17.03
C ARG A 761 17.41 19.28 -17.80
N ASN A 762 17.73 18.06 -17.39
CA ASN A 762 18.81 17.28 -17.98
C ASN A 762 18.48 16.88 -19.41
N ILE A 763 17.24 16.42 -19.66
CA ILE A 763 16.79 16.06 -21.00
C ILE A 763 16.65 17.29 -21.88
N ALA A 764 16.09 18.40 -21.39
CA ALA A 764 16.09 19.65 -22.14
C ALA A 764 17.51 20.06 -22.59
N LYS A 765 18.49 19.97 -21.68
CA LYS A 765 19.90 20.23 -22.01
C LYS A 765 20.46 19.26 -23.05
N LYS A 766 20.14 17.96 -22.95
CA LYS A 766 20.52 16.93 -23.93
C LYS A 766 19.99 17.28 -25.33
N HIS A 767 18.81 17.88 -25.41
CA HIS A 767 18.19 18.37 -26.65
C HIS A 767 18.63 19.79 -27.05
N GLY A 768 19.64 20.36 -26.38
CA GLY A 768 20.17 21.70 -26.70
C GLY A 768 19.27 22.86 -26.27
N LEU A 769 18.30 22.59 -25.40
CA LEU A 769 17.32 23.56 -24.90
C LEU A 769 17.56 23.88 -23.42
N LYS A 770 16.95 24.97 -22.97
CA LYS A 770 16.88 25.35 -21.55
C LYS A 770 15.44 25.18 -21.08
N ALA A 771 15.25 24.38 -20.04
CA ALA A 771 14.03 24.36 -19.25
C ALA A 771 14.13 25.42 -18.15
N THR A 772 13.07 26.18 -17.92
CA THR A 772 12.97 27.11 -16.78
C THR A 772 11.59 27.05 -16.14
N LEU A 773 11.58 27.27 -14.83
CA LEU A 773 10.38 27.38 -13.99
C LEU A 773 10.16 28.84 -13.55
N TYR A 774 10.86 29.77 -14.19
CA TYR A 774 10.78 31.18 -13.89
C TYR A 774 9.33 31.68 -14.01
N PRO A 775 8.80 32.46 -13.06
CA PRO A 775 7.36 32.74 -12.95
C PRO A 775 6.71 33.33 -14.20
N ARG A 776 7.45 34.13 -14.98
CA ARG A 776 6.95 34.73 -16.23
C ARG A 776 8.10 35.06 -17.19
N PRO A 777 8.60 34.09 -17.98
CA PRO A 777 9.82 34.27 -18.79
C PRO A 777 9.67 35.36 -19.85
N PHE A 778 8.46 35.52 -20.39
CA PHE A 778 8.13 36.54 -21.39
C PHE A 778 6.99 37.42 -20.86
N ALA A 779 7.20 38.75 -20.86
CA ALA A 779 6.33 39.70 -20.17
C ALA A 779 4.87 39.70 -20.67
N ASP A 780 4.63 39.33 -21.93
CA ASP A 780 3.30 39.35 -22.57
C ASP A 780 2.62 37.98 -22.60
N THR A 781 3.16 36.96 -21.92
CA THR A 781 2.60 35.59 -21.92
C THR A 781 2.02 35.23 -20.56
N CYS A 782 1.30 34.11 -20.49
CA CYS A 782 0.90 33.50 -19.22
C CYS A 782 2.14 33.18 -18.37
N GLY A 783 1.95 33.16 -17.05
CA GLY A 783 2.99 32.77 -16.10
C GLY A 783 3.14 31.25 -16.00
N SER A 784 4.18 30.82 -15.28
CA SER A 784 4.43 29.41 -14.94
C SER A 784 4.30 29.18 -13.44
N ALA A 785 3.58 28.13 -13.08
CA ALA A 785 3.29 27.73 -11.71
C ALA A 785 3.91 26.38 -11.33
N CYS A 786 3.78 26.04 -10.06
CA CYS A 786 4.00 24.68 -9.57
C CYS A 786 2.81 24.28 -8.67
N HIS A 787 1.58 24.33 -9.19
CA HIS A 787 0.36 24.22 -8.37
C HIS A 787 0.45 23.01 -7.45
N ALA A 788 0.15 23.23 -6.16
CA ALA A 788 0.23 22.19 -5.14
C ALA A 788 -1.17 21.70 -4.81
N HIS A 789 -1.48 20.49 -5.24
CA HIS A 789 -2.68 19.79 -4.81
C HIS A 789 -2.42 19.12 -3.46
N PHE A 790 -3.36 19.22 -2.53
CA PHE A 790 -3.33 18.46 -1.29
C PHE A 790 -4.72 17.95 -0.92
N SER A 791 -4.76 16.78 -0.27
CA SER A 791 -6.01 16.22 0.25
C SER A 791 -5.94 15.94 1.75
N ILE A 792 -7.05 16.17 2.44
CA ILE A 792 -7.26 15.84 3.86
C ILE A 792 -7.91 14.45 3.92
N ASN A 793 -7.17 13.42 4.31
CA ASN A 793 -7.67 12.05 4.36
C ASN A 793 -7.63 11.50 5.79
N GLY A 794 -8.51 10.57 6.13
CA GLY A 794 -8.55 9.94 7.45
C GLY A 794 -9.79 9.05 7.61
N PRO A 795 -10.04 8.53 8.83
CA PRO A 795 -11.26 7.77 9.13
C PRO A 795 -12.55 8.53 8.75
N PRO A 796 -13.70 7.83 8.67
CA PRO A 796 -15.00 8.47 8.52
C PRO A 796 -15.15 9.66 9.49
N GLU A 797 -15.78 10.75 9.04
CA GLU A 797 -15.93 12.03 9.77
C GLU A 797 -14.71 12.97 9.82
N THR A 798 -13.51 12.54 9.41
CA THR A 798 -12.30 13.42 9.40
C THR A 798 -12.56 14.72 8.64
N LEU A 799 -13.14 14.62 7.44
CA LEU A 799 -13.44 15.79 6.62
C LEU A 799 -14.49 16.70 7.27
N SER A 800 -15.63 16.16 7.69
CA SER A 800 -16.70 16.96 8.32
C SER A 800 -16.25 17.63 9.62
N ARG A 801 -15.27 17.05 10.31
CA ARG A 801 -14.78 17.58 11.58
C ARG A 801 -13.70 18.65 11.42
N PHE A 802 -12.81 18.49 10.44
CA PHE A 802 -11.55 19.24 10.41
C PHE A 802 -11.34 20.12 9.17
N GLU A 803 -12.10 19.91 8.09
CA GLU A 803 -11.91 20.64 6.83
C GLU A 803 -11.96 22.16 7.03
N ASP A 804 -13.03 22.68 7.64
CA ASP A 804 -13.22 24.12 7.83
C ASP A 804 -12.11 24.76 8.67
N SER A 805 -11.75 24.13 9.80
CA SER A 805 -10.70 24.65 10.68
C SER A 805 -9.32 24.61 10.03
N PHE A 806 -9.01 23.55 9.28
CA PHE A 806 -7.76 23.49 8.52
C PHE A 806 -7.67 24.63 7.50
N LEU A 807 -8.73 24.83 6.71
CA LEU A 807 -8.78 25.90 5.71
C LEU A 807 -8.73 27.30 6.34
N ALA A 808 -9.41 27.51 7.46
CA ALA A 808 -9.38 28.77 8.18
C ALA A 808 -7.94 29.14 8.57
N GLY A 809 -7.18 28.17 9.09
CA GLY A 809 -5.76 28.34 9.39
C GLY A 809 -4.92 28.65 8.16
N VAL A 810 -5.08 27.90 7.06
CA VAL A 810 -4.36 28.16 5.80
C VAL A 810 -4.63 29.57 5.28
N LEU A 811 -5.89 30.02 5.26
CA LEU A 811 -6.27 31.34 4.78
C LEU A 811 -5.75 32.46 5.69
N GLU A 812 -5.79 32.31 7.01
CA GLU A 812 -5.26 33.28 7.96
C GLU A 812 -3.77 33.55 7.72
N HIS A 813 -2.99 32.50 7.47
CA HIS A 813 -1.55 32.58 7.29
C HIS A 813 -1.09 32.71 5.83
N LEU A 814 -2.00 32.72 4.87
CA LEU A 814 -1.68 32.75 3.45
C LEU A 814 -0.73 33.90 3.06
N PRO A 815 -0.89 35.15 3.55
CA PRO A 815 0.07 36.23 3.30
C PRO A 815 1.53 35.89 3.69
N SER A 816 1.72 35.16 4.79
CA SER A 816 3.02 34.72 5.28
C SER A 816 3.56 33.53 4.47
N ILE A 817 2.68 32.60 4.07
CA ILE A 817 3.04 31.44 3.23
C ILE A 817 3.62 31.90 1.88
N LEU A 818 3.13 33.01 1.32
CA LEU A 818 3.62 33.54 0.04
C LEU A 818 5.12 33.84 0.05
N ALA A 819 5.71 34.18 1.20
CA ALA A 819 7.16 34.37 1.27
C ALA A 819 7.90 33.12 0.76
N PHE A 820 7.46 31.94 1.18
CA PHE A 820 8.07 30.66 0.78
C PHE A 820 7.66 30.18 -0.61
N THR A 821 6.39 30.38 -0.99
CA THR A 821 5.84 29.84 -2.24
C THR A 821 6.03 30.77 -3.45
N LEU A 822 6.36 32.04 -3.22
CA LEU A 822 6.69 33.08 -4.20
C LEU A 822 7.97 33.82 -3.72
N PRO A 823 9.15 33.19 -3.88
CA PRO A 823 10.37 33.54 -3.15
C PRO A 823 11.20 34.69 -3.74
N ILE A 824 10.83 35.23 -4.90
CA ILE A 824 11.52 36.37 -5.55
C ILE A 824 10.50 37.44 -5.95
N GLU A 825 10.95 38.66 -6.25
CA GLU A 825 10.03 39.75 -6.63
C GLU A 825 9.24 39.42 -7.90
N GLU A 826 9.85 38.70 -8.84
CA GLU A 826 9.21 38.33 -10.10
C GLU A 826 8.11 37.28 -9.95
N SER A 827 8.09 36.56 -8.83
CA SER A 827 6.98 35.66 -8.46
C SER A 827 5.66 36.41 -8.31
N TYR A 828 5.70 37.67 -7.85
CA TYR A 828 4.51 38.48 -7.59
C TYR A 828 3.90 39.05 -8.86
N ALA A 829 4.55 38.92 -10.03
CA ALA A 829 3.90 39.14 -11.31
C ALA A 829 2.73 38.15 -11.57
N ARG A 830 2.65 37.07 -10.79
CA ARG A 830 1.54 36.12 -10.77
C ARG A 830 0.39 36.53 -9.84
N ILE A 831 0.56 37.56 -8.99
CA ILE A 831 -0.52 38.08 -8.14
C ILE A 831 -1.25 39.18 -8.91
N GLY A 832 -2.38 38.81 -9.53
CA GLY A 832 -3.20 39.71 -10.32
C GLY A 832 -4.53 39.09 -10.70
N ALA A 833 -5.50 39.93 -11.03
CA ALA A 833 -6.82 39.49 -11.48
C ALA A 833 -6.84 39.14 -12.98
N GLY A 834 -7.63 38.13 -13.34
CA GLY A 834 -7.86 37.75 -14.74
C GLY A 834 -6.69 37.03 -15.41
N ILE A 835 -5.68 36.62 -14.65
CA ILE A 835 -4.50 35.88 -15.15
C ILE A 835 -4.43 34.44 -14.63
N TRP A 836 -5.46 33.97 -13.91
CA TRP A 836 -5.66 32.56 -13.51
C TRP A 836 -4.58 32.00 -12.58
N ALA A 837 -3.88 32.89 -11.87
CA ALA A 837 -2.74 32.55 -11.01
C ALA A 837 -3.02 32.72 -9.51
N GLY A 838 -4.31 32.74 -9.12
CA GLY A 838 -4.74 32.79 -7.72
C GLY A 838 -5.23 34.15 -7.22
N GLY A 839 -5.35 35.15 -8.10
CA GLY A 839 -6.03 36.42 -7.79
C GLY A 839 -5.28 37.34 -6.80
N GLU A 840 -6.00 38.35 -6.29
CA GLU A 840 -5.43 39.41 -5.43
C GLU A 840 -5.82 39.30 -3.95
N TYR A 841 -6.70 38.37 -3.59
CA TYR A 841 -7.33 38.32 -2.27
C TYR A 841 -7.15 36.98 -1.59
N VAL A 842 -7.05 37.01 -0.26
CA VAL A 842 -7.14 35.83 0.58
C VAL A 842 -8.57 35.30 0.50
N CYS A 843 -8.76 34.17 -0.19
CA CYS A 843 -10.06 33.54 -0.36
C CYS A 843 -9.93 32.11 -0.88
N TRP A 844 -11.04 31.39 -0.89
CA TRP A 844 -11.16 30.08 -1.51
C TRP A 844 -12.42 30.02 -2.39
N GLY A 845 -12.50 29.02 -3.26
CA GLY A 845 -13.66 28.84 -4.12
C GLY A 845 -13.73 27.46 -4.78
N SER A 846 -14.94 26.93 -4.91
CA SER A 846 -15.21 25.64 -5.53
C SER A 846 -15.01 25.71 -7.04
N GLN A 847 -14.09 24.90 -7.56
CA GLN A 847 -13.73 24.87 -8.97
C GLN A 847 -13.27 26.22 -9.56
N ASN A 848 -12.95 27.20 -8.72
CA ASN A 848 -12.61 28.54 -9.14
C ASN A 848 -11.09 28.68 -9.31
N LYS A 849 -10.61 28.96 -10.54
CA LYS A 849 -9.18 29.14 -10.82
C LYS A 849 -8.66 30.57 -10.54
N GLU A 850 -9.52 31.51 -10.18
CA GLU A 850 -9.17 32.92 -9.87
C GLU A 850 -8.89 33.19 -8.39
N VAL A 851 -8.94 32.16 -7.55
CA VAL A 851 -8.71 32.25 -6.11
C VAL A 851 -7.43 31.50 -5.73
N PRO A 852 -6.73 31.91 -4.66
CA PRO A 852 -5.44 31.31 -4.33
C PRO A 852 -5.57 29.88 -3.84
N LEU A 853 -6.72 29.52 -3.25
CA LEU A 853 -7.04 28.17 -2.79
C LEU A 853 -8.32 27.66 -3.47
N ARG A 854 -8.16 26.78 -4.45
CA ARG A 854 -9.28 26.19 -5.19
C ARG A 854 -9.71 24.87 -4.54
N LYS A 855 -11.01 24.69 -4.28
CA LYS A 855 -11.57 23.40 -3.86
C LYS A 855 -11.90 22.58 -5.11
N CYS A 856 -11.15 21.50 -5.33
CA CYS A 856 -11.30 20.60 -6.48
C CYS A 856 -12.32 19.48 -6.20
N GLY A 857 -12.51 19.12 -4.93
CA GLY A 857 -13.48 18.13 -4.49
C GLY A 857 -13.58 18.12 -2.96
N PRO A 858 -14.40 17.24 -2.38
CA PRO A 858 -14.43 17.04 -0.93
C PRO A 858 -13.03 16.74 -0.40
N GLY A 859 -12.53 17.55 0.53
CA GLY A 859 -11.20 17.36 1.10
C GLY A 859 -10.01 17.64 0.16
N HIS A 860 -10.22 17.98 -1.11
CA HIS A 860 -9.17 18.15 -2.12
C HIS A 860 -9.05 19.60 -2.56
N TYR A 861 -7.87 20.16 -2.35
CA TYR A 861 -7.56 21.57 -2.58
C TYR A 861 -6.34 21.73 -3.49
N GLU A 862 -6.31 22.84 -4.21
CA GLU A 862 -5.21 23.28 -5.05
C GLU A 862 -4.76 24.66 -4.56
N LEU A 863 -3.51 24.76 -4.09
CA LEU A 863 -2.85 26.05 -3.84
C LEU A 863 -2.27 26.56 -5.16
N LYS A 864 -2.81 27.67 -5.67
CA LYS A 864 -2.39 28.29 -6.94
C LYS A 864 -1.22 29.26 -6.81
N THR A 865 -1.07 29.87 -5.63
CA THR A 865 -0.05 30.87 -5.33
C THR A 865 1.29 30.23 -4.96
N ILE A 866 1.77 29.34 -5.82
CA ILE A 866 3.08 28.71 -5.73
C ILE A 866 3.73 28.69 -7.12
N ASP A 867 4.99 29.10 -7.19
CA ASP A 867 5.81 29.00 -8.39
C ASP A 867 6.79 27.84 -8.34
N GLY A 868 7.53 27.62 -9.43
CA GLY A 868 8.43 26.48 -9.56
C GLY A 868 9.86 26.69 -9.04
N ILE A 869 10.19 27.84 -8.45
CA ILE A 869 11.56 28.18 -8.00
C ILE A 869 11.72 28.18 -6.48
N GLY A 870 10.63 28.29 -5.72
CA GLY A 870 10.65 28.22 -4.26
C GLY A 870 11.10 26.87 -3.70
N ASN A 871 11.59 26.89 -2.45
CA ASN A 871 11.83 25.67 -1.69
C ASN A 871 10.48 25.06 -1.26
N SER A 872 9.99 24.09 -2.03
CA SER A 872 8.70 23.44 -1.79
C SER A 872 8.60 22.71 -0.45
N TYR A 873 9.71 22.28 0.18
CA TYR A 873 9.63 21.75 1.55
C TYR A 873 9.21 22.83 2.54
N LEU A 874 9.78 24.04 2.43
CA LEU A 874 9.42 25.16 3.30
C LEU A 874 8.00 25.65 3.02
N GLY A 875 7.63 25.79 1.74
CA GLY A 875 6.27 26.21 1.36
C GLY A 875 5.20 25.25 1.86
N MET A 876 5.39 23.93 1.66
CA MET A 876 4.44 22.93 2.13
C MET A 876 4.46 22.77 3.66
N ALA A 877 5.63 22.92 4.30
CA ALA A 877 5.69 22.92 5.75
C ALA A 877 4.91 24.10 6.35
N ALA A 878 5.01 25.29 5.75
CA ALA A 878 4.25 26.46 6.17
C ALA A 878 2.73 26.25 5.98
N LEU A 879 2.32 25.67 4.86
CA LEU A 879 0.92 25.33 4.59
C LEU A 879 0.36 24.33 5.62
N LEU A 880 1.09 23.25 5.91
CA LEU A 880 0.68 22.27 6.91
C LEU A 880 0.67 22.87 8.32
N ALA A 881 1.68 23.67 8.68
CA ALA A 881 1.74 24.35 9.98
C ALA A 881 0.56 25.32 10.17
N ALA A 882 0.17 26.05 9.13
CA ALA A 882 -1.01 26.91 9.15
C ALA A 882 -2.30 26.11 9.35
N GLY A 883 -2.47 25.00 8.63
CA GLY A 883 -3.60 24.11 8.82
C GLY A 883 -3.66 23.52 10.22
N ILE A 884 -2.52 23.06 10.77
CA ILE A 884 -2.40 22.56 12.15
C ILE A 884 -2.79 23.65 13.17
N HIS A 885 -2.40 24.90 12.95
CA HIS A 885 -2.84 26.01 13.80
C HIS A 885 -4.36 26.14 13.77
N GLY A 886 -4.96 26.10 12.58
CA GLY A 886 -6.41 26.11 12.41
C GLY A 886 -7.11 25.00 13.18
N LEU A 887 -6.58 23.78 13.13
CA LEU A 887 -7.09 22.63 13.88
C LEU A 887 -6.94 22.78 15.40
N ARG A 888 -5.76 23.17 15.89
CA ARG A 888 -5.49 23.31 17.33
C ARG A 888 -6.27 24.44 17.98
N SER A 889 -6.53 25.50 17.22
CA SER A 889 -7.27 26.68 17.67
C SER A 889 -8.77 26.61 17.35
N GLU A 890 -9.24 25.54 16.71
CA GLU A 890 -10.64 25.35 16.28
C GLU A 890 -11.19 26.56 15.50
N LEU A 891 -10.35 27.11 14.61
CA LEU A 891 -10.68 28.31 13.86
C LEU A 891 -11.95 28.10 13.04
N GLN A 892 -12.79 29.12 13.01
CA GLN A 892 -14.01 29.13 12.22
C GLN A 892 -13.72 29.66 10.82
N LEU A 893 -14.20 28.94 9.80
CA LEU A 893 -14.03 29.36 8.41
C LEU A 893 -14.96 30.55 8.09
N ALA A 894 -14.44 31.77 8.30
CA ALA A 894 -15.18 33.00 8.02
C ALA A 894 -15.36 33.28 6.52
N HIS A 895 -14.46 32.75 5.68
CA HIS A 895 -14.51 32.90 4.24
C HIS A 895 -15.56 31.96 3.65
N LYS A 896 -16.48 32.49 2.87
CA LYS A 896 -17.46 31.69 2.12
C LYS A 896 -16.94 31.37 0.71
N ASP A 897 -17.56 30.39 0.07
CA ASP A 897 -17.25 29.98 -1.28
C ASP A 897 -17.37 31.16 -2.27
N CYS A 898 -16.24 31.54 -2.90
CA CYS A 898 -16.20 32.59 -3.91
C CYS A 898 -16.47 32.01 -5.30
N LEU A 899 -17.63 32.32 -5.86
CA LEU A 899 -18.02 31.92 -7.22
C LEU A 899 -17.64 33.04 -8.22
N GLY A 900 -16.43 32.95 -8.79
CA GLY A 900 -15.90 33.90 -9.79
C GLY A 900 -14.76 34.79 -9.28
N ASP A 901 -14.37 35.79 -10.08
CA ASP A 901 -13.25 36.70 -9.76
C ASP A 901 -13.62 37.67 -8.62
N PRO A 902 -12.91 37.63 -7.46
CA PRO A 902 -13.17 38.51 -6.34
C PRO A 902 -13.05 40.02 -6.65
N THR A 903 -12.36 40.41 -7.73
CA THR A 903 -12.25 41.81 -8.15
C THR A 903 -13.52 42.32 -8.81
N GLN A 904 -14.33 41.46 -9.41
CA GLN A 904 -15.51 41.83 -10.21
C GLN A 904 -16.81 41.93 -9.40
N ILE A 905 -16.85 41.36 -8.20
CA ILE A 905 -18.07 41.28 -7.37
C ILE A 905 -18.32 42.53 -6.49
N GLY A 906 -17.46 43.55 -6.55
CA GLY A 906 -17.61 44.79 -5.77
C GLY A 906 -17.25 44.64 -4.28
N PRO A 907 -16.92 45.74 -3.58
CA PRO A 907 -16.37 45.68 -2.22
C PRO A 907 -17.36 45.18 -1.16
N GLU A 908 -18.65 45.54 -1.27
CA GLU A 908 -19.68 45.11 -0.31
C GLU A 908 -19.96 43.61 -0.39
N ALA A 909 -20.28 43.08 -1.58
CA ALA A 909 -20.53 41.65 -1.76
C ALA A 909 -19.28 40.80 -1.47
N ARG A 910 -18.08 41.31 -1.80
CA ARG A 910 -16.83 40.65 -1.42
C ARG A 910 -16.67 40.53 0.10
N ALA A 911 -17.03 41.57 0.85
CA ALA A 911 -17.00 41.55 2.31
C ALA A 911 -18.03 40.57 2.91
N GLU A 912 -19.21 40.39 2.28
CA GLU A 912 -20.21 39.39 2.70
C GLU A 912 -19.72 37.93 2.58
N LEU A 913 -18.75 37.69 1.69
CA LEU A 913 -18.03 36.43 1.56
C LEU A 913 -16.85 36.29 2.53
N GLY A 914 -16.61 37.27 3.40
CA GLY A 914 -15.46 37.30 4.32
C GLY A 914 -14.15 37.71 3.66
N ILE A 915 -14.15 38.07 2.39
CA ILE A 915 -12.95 38.36 1.60
C ILE A 915 -12.55 39.83 1.81
N THR A 916 -11.76 40.09 2.84
CA THR A 916 -11.40 41.48 3.23
C THR A 916 -9.91 41.77 3.10
N THR A 917 -9.09 40.74 2.97
CA THR A 917 -7.63 40.85 2.99
C THR A 917 -7.06 40.69 1.58
N LYS A 918 -6.22 41.64 1.17
CA LYS A 918 -5.41 41.50 -0.06
C LYS A 918 -4.18 40.65 0.20
N LEU A 919 -3.77 39.88 -0.80
CA LEU A 919 -2.49 39.20 -0.79
C LEU A 919 -1.34 40.23 -0.92
N PRO A 920 -0.16 39.96 -0.32
CA PRO A 920 1.06 40.70 -0.61
C PRO A 920 1.32 40.77 -2.12
N VAL A 921 1.66 41.96 -2.61
CA VAL A 921 1.94 42.22 -4.04
C VAL A 921 3.44 42.33 -4.34
N SER A 922 4.29 42.05 -3.35
CA SER A 922 5.75 42.01 -3.48
C SER A 922 6.37 41.08 -2.45
N LEU A 923 7.60 40.64 -2.70
CA LEU A 923 8.33 39.79 -1.76
C LEU A 923 8.58 40.53 -0.44
N GLU A 924 8.92 41.82 -0.50
CA GLU A 924 9.09 42.62 0.71
C GLU A 924 7.88 42.57 1.65
N LEU A 925 6.65 42.60 1.09
CA LEU A 925 5.43 42.58 1.89
C LEU A 925 5.15 41.20 2.49
N SER A 926 5.43 40.12 1.79
CA SER A 926 5.26 38.76 2.32
C SER A 926 6.32 38.41 3.36
N LEU A 927 7.56 38.86 3.18
CA LEU A 927 8.61 38.73 4.21
C LEU A 927 8.24 39.47 5.50
N LYS A 928 7.68 40.68 5.38
CA LYS A 928 7.13 41.43 6.53
C LYS A 928 5.94 40.72 7.18
N ALA A 929 5.08 40.07 6.40
CA ALA A 929 3.99 39.26 6.94
C ALA A 929 4.54 38.08 7.73
N LEU A 930 5.49 37.32 7.16
CA LEU A 930 6.16 36.19 7.80
C LEU A 930 6.91 36.58 9.07
N ASP A 931 7.67 37.68 9.07
CA ASP A 931 8.39 38.15 10.26
C ASP A 931 7.42 38.46 11.42
N ARG A 932 6.23 38.99 11.13
CA ARG A 932 5.19 39.29 12.12
C ARG A 932 4.39 38.06 12.56
N ASP A 933 4.39 37.00 11.78
CA ASP A 933 3.63 35.78 12.02
C ASP A 933 4.32 34.87 13.05
N LYS A 934 4.09 35.19 14.33
CA LYS A 934 4.67 34.43 15.46
C LYS A 934 4.20 32.98 15.50
N VAL A 935 3.04 32.66 14.94
CA VAL A 935 2.49 31.30 14.93
C VAL A 935 3.30 30.45 13.97
N LEU A 936 3.43 30.88 12.71
CA LEU A 936 4.23 30.15 11.73
C LEU A 936 5.71 30.10 12.10
N ARG A 937 6.29 31.22 12.57
CA ARG A 937 7.70 31.24 13.03
C ARG A 937 7.95 30.23 14.13
N ARG A 938 7.04 30.11 15.09
CA ARG A 938 7.15 29.11 16.16
C ARG A 938 6.98 27.69 15.63
N ALA A 939 6.01 27.46 14.74
CA ALA A 939 5.70 26.13 14.23
C ALA A 939 6.80 25.57 13.32
N LEU A 940 7.43 26.41 12.50
CA LEU A 940 8.53 26.03 11.61
C LEU A 940 9.91 26.04 12.30
N GLY A 941 10.02 26.78 13.41
CA GLY A 941 11.27 26.99 14.14
C GLY A 941 11.87 28.36 13.84
N TYR A 942 12.05 29.17 14.89
CA TYR A 942 12.55 30.55 14.74
C TYR A 942 13.89 30.63 14.00
N ALA A 943 14.83 29.75 14.34
CA ALA A 943 16.15 29.74 13.72
C ALA A 943 16.11 29.49 12.21
N LEU A 944 15.27 28.54 11.77
CA LEU A 944 15.05 28.24 10.35
C LEU A 944 14.41 29.44 9.64
N VAL A 945 13.39 30.06 10.22
CA VAL A 945 12.73 31.21 9.59
C VAL A 945 13.64 32.43 9.56
N ASP A 946 14.44 32.67 10.59
CA ASP A 946 15.39 33.79 10.64
C ASP A 946 16.50 33.65 9.58
N ASP A 947 17.01 32.42 9.38
CA ASP A 947 17.96 32.11 8.32
C ASP A 947 17.32 32.31 6.93
N TYR A 948 16.05 31.89 6.77
CA TYR A 948 15.30 32.09 5.52
C TYR A 948 15.07 33.56 5.19
N LEU A 949 14.60 34.37 6.16
CA LEU A 949 14.39 35.80 5.98
C LEU A 949 15.69 36.48 5.56
N ALA A 950 16.81 36.18 6.22
CA ALA A 950 18.11 36.75 5.89
C ALA A 950 18.54 36.41 4.45
N VAL A 951 18.34 35.17 4.00
CA VAL A 951 18.64 34.73 2.63
C VAL A 951 17.75 35.43 1.61
N ALA A 952 16.43 35.45 1.84
CA ALA A 952 15.47 36.06 0.94
C ALA A 952 15.70 37.58 0.79
N GLU A 953 15.94 38.28 1.90
CA GLU A 953 16.25 39.72 1.90
C GLU A 953 17.56 40.01 1.14
N SER A 954 18.62 39.24 1.43
CA SER A 954 19.93 39.45 0.78
C SER A 954 19.87 39.14 -0.72
N LEU A 955 19.10 38.11 -1.13
CA LEU A 955 18.87 37.80 -2.55
C LEU A 955 18.11 38.94 -3.24
N ARG A 956 17.04 39.42 -2.62
CA ARG A 956 16.23 40.53 -3.12
C ARG A 956 17.05 41.80 -3.32
N GLU A 957 17.87 42.17 -2.33
CA GLU A 957 18.76 43.33 -2.41
C GLU A 957 19.74 43.21 -3.57
N LYS A 958 20.42 42.07 -3.67
CA LYS A 958 21.35 41.77 -4.77
C LYS A 958 20.69 41.84 -6.15
N LEU A 959 19.49 41.26 -6.29
CA LEU A 959 18.76 41.29 -7.56
C LEU A 959 18.27 42.69 -7.90
N THR A 960 18.01 43.54 -6.92
CA THR A 960 17.62 44.95 -7.14
C THR A 960 18.76 45.77 -7.75
N GLU A 961 20.02 45.40 -7.50
CA GLU A 961 21.19 46.01 -8.15
C GLU A 961 21.29 45.64 -9.65
N PHE A 962 20.58 44.60 -10.09
CA PHE A 962 20.55 44.21 -11.49
C PHE A 962 19.46 45.00 -12.22
N GLY A 963 19.80 45.55 -13.39
CA GLY A 963 18.77 45.99 -14.34
C GLY A 963 17.91 44.81 -14.80
N ASP A 964 16.68 45.08 -15.23
CA ASP A 964 15.66 44.05 -15.52
C ASP A 964 16.15 42.94 -16.46
N GLU A 965 16.89 43.30 -17.50
CA GLU A 965 17.43 42.33 -18.46
C GLU A 965 18.46 41.39 -17.82
N LYS A 966 19.45 41.96 -17.12
CA LYS A 966 20.48 41.17 -16.41
C LYS A 966 19.84 40.29 -15.35
N ARG A 967 18.84 40.81 -14.62
CA ARG A 967 18.11 40.08 -13.58
C ARG A 967 17.39 38.86 -14.15
N ARG A 968 16.62 39.07 -15.23
CA ARG A 968 15.91 38.01 -15.96
C ARG A 968 16.88 36.92 -16.42
N VAL A 969 17.95 37.30 -17.14
CA VAL A 969 18.93 36.33 -17.67
C VAL A 969 19.63 35.59 -16.53
N TRP A 970 20.03 36.28 -15.46
CA TRP A 970 20.72 35.68 -14.31
C TRP A 970 19.86 34.67 -13.55
N LEU A 971 18.56 34.96 -13.38
CA LEU A 971 17.61 34.06 -12.74
C LEU A 971 17.34 32.85 -13.65
N MET A 972 16.98 33.08 -14.91
CA MET A 972 16.71 32.01 -15.87
C MET A 972 17.92 31.11 -16.14
N SER A 973 19.15 31.63 -16.04
CA SER A 973 20.35 30.80 -16.20
C SER A 973 20.56 29.83 -15.03
N ARG A 974 20.08 30.17 -13.84
CA ARG A 974 20.26 29.40 -12.59
C ARG A 974 19.09 28.47 -12.28
N TYR A 975 17.89 28.79 -12.76
CA TYR A 975 16.67 28.00 -12.59
C TYR A 975 16.28 27.26 -13.85
#